data_AF-A0A1Q3SRK3-F1
#
_entry.id   AF-A0A1Q3SRK3-F1
#
_cell.length_a   1.000
_cell.length_b   1.000
_cell.length_c   1.000
_cell.angle_alpha   90.00
_cell.angle_beta   90.00
_cell.angle_gamma   90.00
#
_symmetry.space_group_name_H-M   'P 1'
#
loop_
_entity.id
_entity.type
_entity.pdbx_description
1 polymer ?
#
loop_
_entity_poly.entity_id
_entity_poly.type
_entity_poly.pdbx_seq_one_letter_code
_entity_poly.pdbx_strand_id
1 'polypeptide(L)'
;MSLLGSKPLSLKTKPGSNEKKETLNRRLYLWLFLLAIVFDVLSVFAFYQVKPEYTITVGAANDSWYIDKFYDVESNATGAYRWSKDGATVTLPPVGTPFEVQVEAQAYRPAPQPSPTFSLDLNSPSTVDTFQGTGTLQNYELKIKSRLDFSLDKVLTIHSPTFQPSKTDDRQLGLLVRQVSIQAQPNSFGFVTPPVWVWLTITFGLAVVQGTVFLNVLPRRRRYFGFLPLVTFVLPLLLFGAGLAFPLLALENAFSVGMGLCLLGFSGLALYLSHRIGKICCAGLLALGVAGVFTDLFNFVGLAVFCAGLILLVFLYNPRLNRTGFNLLIVAAVGLLPCWGLLQQRAFVTIDGESHHLYWLNELNLMVKEGDFFPRWAPHFSYNRGNTVFMFYAPLSRYLGEFFVLGGLTPAFAFLAALVGITIASGLSMYFLARDFVRGPGAVMAAVAYLYNPYRLADMYQRGDIAEALNFVFFPLALLAVSRTLRFNRQPGLKLIAGGGISFSLMLISHQLSAFYFGVFVLFPFVLFCLARFLWQERKTFGSALRKVLLRLGYLAAMVALGVGLSAFYIVPLLLETKFIRVDTKVDIDSTYGFLEPNLSNWKDWVSSIRPLEWADKSMTNLAWFGPTSLMLALLGALSLLLPGKSKKRFRGTGLFFAGLIVVLLVMQMQFTLPFWKNVPGMIFIQFPWRLMIYVALLASLLIGVLADFIFKLPCLALVHRPNTAKLFMLRHRNYRLSLLSGLVVISLLGLGLAFTGSGRVDLNYYPPSFSGTYSTGTLINQFENGDLFYLPIWARSLDTLDKDPYRAYIVRDGQPQTDGVNLTRLKSAEYNLDVNATAPGTLIIPIFYFDGWTLTQNGQNIPVSYNQPQGYIQATVPAGNYSLTLSFENNVPRTVGDASTFLALALLLFLAWKAGFFRFKFLRLGKIKRLA
;
A
#
# COMPACT_ATOMS: atom_id res chain seq x y z
N MET A 1 36.97 30.17 66.18
CA MET A 1 37.78 31.09 65.36
C MET A 1 38.37 30.29 64.21
N SER A 2 37.81 30.35 63.01
CA SER A 2 38.03 31.34 61.95
C SER A 2 39.22 31.00 61.04
N LEU A 3 38.90 30.87 59.74
CA LEU A 3 39.65 31.34 58.57
C LEU A 3 40.87 30.55 58.02
N LEU A 4 40.65 30.09 56.78
CA LEU A 4 41.45 30.31 55.55
C LEU A 4 42.78 29.56 55.32
N GLY A 5 42.82 28.85 54.18
CA GLY A 5 43.97 28.92 53.26
C GLY A 5 44.30 27.68 52.43
N SER A 6 43.71 27.53 51.23
CA SER A 6 44.45 27.09 50.00
C SER A 6 43.51 26.99 48.78
N LYS A 7 43.88 27.67 47.69
CA LYS A 7 43.26 27.62 46.36
C LYS A 7 43.66 26.35 45.60
N PRO A 8 42.85 25.87 44.65
CA PRO A 8 43.39 25.20 43.45
C PRO A 8 43.15 26.02 42.17
N LEU A 9 44.17 26.00 41.30
CA LEU A 9 44.27 26.67 40.00
C LEU A 9 43.08 26.35 39.07
N SER A 10 42.50 27.38 38.43
CA SER A 10 41.64 27.21 37.27
C SER A 10 42.46 27.31 35.97
N LEU A 11 42.59 26.21 35.24
CA LEU A 11 43.06 26.22 33.85
C LEU A 11 41.97 26.78 32.92
N LYS A 12 42.08 28.06 32.56
CA LYS A 12 41.31 28.64 31.44
C LYS A 12 41.81 28.06 30.12
N THR A 13 40.96 27.32 29.40
CA THR A 13 41.24 26.86 28.04
C THR A 13 40.93 27.97 27.01
N LYS A 14 41.86 28.23 26.08
CA LYS A 14 41.76 29.31 25.06
C LYS A 14 40.50 29.18 24.16
N PRO A 15 39.79 30.29 23.84
CA PRO A 15 38.50 30.26 23.12
C PRO A 15 38.57 29.76 21.67
N GLY A 16 39.71 29.87 20.97
CA GLY A 16 39.83 29.48 19.56
C GLY A 16 40.03 27.98 19.28
N SER A 17 40.24 27.15 20.32
CA SER A 17 40.56 25.73 20.13
C SER A 17 39.33 24.84 19.88
N ASN A 18 38.15 25.27 20.30
CA ASN A 18 36.91 24.53 20.08
C ASN A 18 36.35 24.75 18.68
N GLU A 19 36.43 25.95 18.15
CA GLU A 19 35.87 26.29 16.84
C GLU A 19 36.68 25.63 15.70
N LYS A 20 38.03 25.72 15.74
CA LYS A 20 38.91 24.97 14.82
C LYS A 20 38.70 23.45 14.91
N LYS A 21 38.47 22.90 16.12
CA LYS A 21 38.15 21.46 16.32
C LYS A 21 36.76 21.10 15.80
N GLU A 22 35.79 22.00 15.86
CA GLU A 22 34.43 21.77 15.38
C GLU A 22 34.37 21.81 13.84
N THR A 23 35.09 22.73 13.19
CA THR A 23 35.29 22.74 11.73
C THR A 23 36.09 21.54 11.23
N LEU A 24 37.14 21.11 11.96
CA LEU A 24 37.93 19.93 11.60
C LEU A 24 37.09 18.65 11.67
N ASN A 25 36.22 18.54 12.69
CA ASN A 25 35.28 17.42 12.80
C ASN A 25 34.25 17.44 11.68
N ARG A 26 33.68 18.60 11.30
CA ARG A 26 32.74 18.68 10.17
C ARG A 26 33.36 18.25 8.84
N ARG A 27 34.60 18.66 8.57
CA ARG A 27 35.33 18.21 7.37
C ARG A 27 35.59 16.71 7.41
N LEU A 28 36.08 16.17 8.53
CA LEU A 28 36.29 14.72 8.69
C LEU A 28 35.00 13.93 8.48
N TYR A 29 33.87 14.42 8.99
CA TYR A 29 32.60 13.73 8.80
C TYR A 29 32.04 13.85 7.38
N LEU A 30 32.24 14.98 6.71
CA LEU A 30 31.93 15.12 5.29
C LEU A 30 32.76 14.12 4.47
N TRP A 31 34.06 13.99 4.79
CA TRP A 31 34.93 12.98 4.17
C TRP A 31 34.46 11.55 4.45
N LEU A 32 34.01 11.23 5.67
CA LEU A 32 33.46 9.91 5.98
C LEU A 32 32.14 9.62 5.26
N PHE A 33 31.29 10.63 5.08
CA PHE A 33 30.06 10.52 4.30
C PHE A 33 30.37 10.32 2.80
N LEU A 34 31.30 11.09 2.25
CA LEU A 34 31.75 10.90 0.86
C LEU A 34 32.42 9.54 0.66
N LEU A 35 33.19 9.06 1.64
CA LEU A 35 33.82 7.74 1.59
C LEU A 35 32.80 6.60 1.68
N ALA A 36 31.69 6.80 2.41
CA ALA A 36 30.56 5.86 2.42
C ALA A 36 29.89 5.79 1.06
N ILE A 37 29.64 6.93 0.42
CA ILE A 37 29.08 6.99 -0.94
C ILE A 37 30.02 6.28 -1.94
N VAL A 38 31.33 6.51 -1.85
CA VAL A 38 32.30 5.80 -2.70
C VAL A 38 32.23 4.29 -2.45
N PHE A 39 32.09 3.87 -1.20
CA PHE A 39 31.94 2.45 -0.86
C PHE A 39 30.62 1.86 -1.38
N ASP A 40 29.53 2.64 -1.35
CA ASP A 40 28.24 2.25 -1.93
C ASP A 40 28.35 2.02 -3.44
N VAL A 41 28.98 2.97 -4.14
CA VAL A 41 29.24 2.91 -5.58
C VAL A 41 30.02 1.64 -5.92
N LEU A 42 31.11 1.37 -5.20
CA LEU A 42 31.96 0.19 -5.41
C LEU A 42 31.26 -1.12 -5.05
N SER A 43 30.39 -1.12 -4.03
CA SER A 43 29.68 -2.32 -3.59
C SER A 43 28.56 -2.72 -4.54
N VAL A 44 27.77 -1.75 -5.03
CA VAL A 44 26.77 -2.01 -6.08
C VAL A 44 27.47 -2.49 -7.35
N PHE A 45 28.61 -1.89 -7.71
CA PHE A 45 29.44 -2.36 -8.82
C PHE A 45 29.93 -3.80 -8.62
N ALA A 46 30.46 -4.13 -7.44
CA ALA A 46 30.94 -5.47 -7.11
C ALA A 46 29.82 -6.52 -7.18
N PHE A 47 28.60 -6.16 -6.79
CA PHE A 47 27.44 -7.05 -6.82
C PHE A 47 27.05 -7.47 -8.25
N TYR A 48 27.08 -6.53 -9.19
CA TYR A 48 26.81 -6.79 -10.61
C TYR A 48 27.90 -7.62 -11.31
N GLN A 49 29.01 -7.93 -10.63
CA GLN A 49 30.01 -8.87 -11.15
C GLN A 49 29.55 -10.33 -11.01
N VAL A 50 28.51 -10.60 -10.22
CA VAL A 50 27.77 -11.87 -10.26
C VAL A 50 26.97 -11.91 -11.56
N LYS A 51 27.06 -13.01 -12.32
CA LYS A 51 26.51 -13.14 -13.68
C LYS A 51 25.31 -14.10 -13.71
N PRO A 52 24.18 -13.76 -13.07
CA PRO A 52 23.00 -14.62 -13.11
C PRO A 52 22.49 -14.72 -14.55
N GLU A 53 22.08 -15.93 -14.93
CA GLU A 53 21.31 -16.17 -16.15
C GLU A 53 19.83 -16.11 -15.79
N TYR A 54 19.07 -15.29 -16.53
CA TYR A 54 17.62 -15.20 -16.38
C TYR A 54 16.96 -15.95 -17.50
N THR A 55 16.11 -16.90 -17.15
CA THR A 55 15.46 -17.79 -18.13
C THR A 55 13.95 -17.66 -18.04
N ILE A 56 13.33 -17.40 -19.19
CA ILE A 56 11.88 -17.42 -19.40
C ILE A 56 11.56 -18.70 -20.16
N THR A 57 10.85 -19.62 -19.53
CA THR A 57 10.32 -20.82 -20.19
C THR A 57 9.00 -20.48 -20.89
N VAL A 58 9.02 -20.46 -22.21
CA VAL A 58 7.85 -20.24 -23.07
C VAL A 58 7.06 -21.55 -23.16
N GLY A 59 5.79 -21.50 -22.80
CA GLY A 59 4.92 -22.64 -22.52
C GLY A 59 4.71 -22.92 -21.02
N ALA A 60 5.42 -22.21 -20.12
CA ALA A 60 5.16 -22.30 -18.68
C ALA A 60 3.87 -21.56 -18.29
N ALA A 61 3.26 -21.95 -17.17
CA ALA A 61 1.98 -21.40 -16.72
C ALA A 61 1.95 -19.86 -16.54
N ASN A 62 3.12 -19.20 -16.43
CA ASN A 62 3.29 -17.77 -16.17
C ASN A 62 3.99 -16.99 -17.29
N ASP A 63 4.26 -17.62 -18.44
CA ASP A 63 5.02 -17.01 -19.53
C ASP A 63 4.34 -15.77 -20.13
N SER A 64 3.01 -15.73 -20.09
CA SER A 64 2.12 -14.70 -20.62
C SER A 64 2.30 -13.27 -20.06
N TRP A 65 3.08 -13.11 -18.97
CA TRP A 65 3.50 -11.81 -18.44
C TRP A 65 4.68 -11.21 -19.19
N TYR A 66 5.49 -12.08 -19.78
CA TYR A 66 6.73 -11.71 -20.45
C TYR A 66 6.55 -11.76 -21.96
N ILE A 67 5.56 -12.47 -22.48
CA ILE A 67 5.40 -12.69 -23.91
C ILE A 67 4.12 -12.05 -24.46
N ASP A 68 4.18 -11.53 -25.68
CA ASP A 68 3.03 -11.03 -26.44
C ASP A 68 3.03 -11.56 -27.88
N LYS A 69 1.83 -11.74 -28.45
CA LYS A 69 1.57 -12.34 -29.77
C LYS A 69 2.15 -13.76 -29.96
N PHE A 70 1.94 -14.62 -28.97
CA PHE A 70 2.12 -16.07 -29.10
C PHE A 70 0.76 -16.77 -29.19
N TYR A 71 0.74 -17.98 -29.75
CA TYR A 71 -0.41 -18.89 -29.68
C TYR A 71 -0.47 -19.61 -28.33
N ASP A 72 -1.52 -20.40 -28.12
CA ASP A 72 -1.71 -21.21 -26.92
C ASP A 72 -0.58 -22.23 -26.71
N VAL A 73 -0.43 -22.66 -25.45
CA VAL A 73 0.61 -23.62 -25.06
C VAL A 73 0.37 -24.95 -25.75
N GLU A 74 1.43 -25.48 -26.36
CA GLU A 74 1.48 -26.83 -26.88
C GLU A 74 2.59 -27.60 -26.18
N SER A 75 2.55 -28.93 -26.24
CA SER A 75 3.61 -29.77 -25.67
C SER A 75 3.91 -30.96 -26.56
N ASN A 76 5.15 -31.43 -26.48
CA ASN A 76 5.62 -32.64 -27.13
C ASN A 76 6.55 -33.42 -26.17
N ALA A 77 7.17 -34.50 -26.65
CA ALA A 77 8.09 -35.32 -25.85
C ALA A 77 9.31 -34.55 -25.28
N THR A 78 9.62 -33.37 -25.83
CA THR A 78 10.75 -32.54 -25.41
C THR A 78 10.38 -31.46 -24.40
N GLY A 79 9.11 -31.08 -24.28
CA GLY A 79 8.61 -30.09 -23.31
C GLY A 79 7.41 -29.28 -23.81
N ALA A 80 6.98 -28.30 -23.00
CA ALA A 80 6.00 -27.30 -23.41
C ALA A 80 6.66 -26.18 -24.22
N TYR A 81 5.91 -25.59 -25.16
CA TYR A 81 6.36 -24.52 -26.05
C TYR A 81 5.16 -23.68 -26.53
N ARG A 82 5.43 -22.58 -27.23
CA ARG A 82 4.40 -21.84 -27.99
C ARG A 82 4.89 -21.50 -29.38
N TRP A 83 3.94 -21.38 -30.30
CA TRP A 83 4.20 -20.79 -31.62
C TRP A 83 4.14 -19.27 -31.54
N SER A 84 5.14 -18.59 -32.09
CA SER A 84 5.14 -17.15 -32.25
C SER A 84 4.22 -16.75 -33.42
N LYS A 85 3.59 -15.58 -33.32
CA LYS A 85 3.09 -14.83 -34.49
C LYS A 85 4.23 -13.95 -35.02
N ASP A 86 4.04 -13.32 -36.17
CA ASP A 86 5.00 -12.32 -36.63
C ASP A 86 5.00 -11.09 -35.71
N GLY A 87 6.19 -10.60 -35.37
CA GLY A 87 6.40 -9.52 -34.42
C GLY A 87 6.06 -9.89 -32.97
N ALA A 88 6.17 -11.17 -32.60
CA ALA A 88 5.99 -11.62 -31.22
C ALA A 88 7.06 -11.02 -30.31
N THR A 89 6.70 -10.61 -29.09
CA THR A 89 7.65 -9.93 -28.20
C THR A 89 7.87 -10.71 -26.92
N VAL A 90 9.08 -10.59 -26.38
CA VAL A 90 9.50 -11.15 -25.09
C VAL A 90 10.17 -10.06 -24.27
N THR A 91 9.58 -9.70 -23.14
CA THR A 91 10.06 -8.70 -22.20
C THR A 91 11.06 -9.34 -21.24
N LEU A 92 12.29 -8.86 -21.28
CA LEU A 92 13.45 -9.34 -20.53
C LEU A 92 13.80 -8.39 -19.38
N PRO A 93 14.28 -8.91 -18.24
CA PRO A 93 14.71 -8.07 -17.12
C PRO A 93 15.97 -7.25 -17.48
N PRO A 94 16.20 -6.11 -16.80
CA PRO A 94 17.45 -5.36 -16.97
C PRO A 94 18.64 -6.17 -16.43
N VAL A 95 19.68 -6.30 -17.24
CA VAL A 95 20.96 -6.94 -16.87
C VAL A 95 22.13 -5.98 -17.15
N GLY A 96 23.27 -6.22 -16.49
CA GLY A 96 24.48 -5.44 -16.75
C GLY A 96 25.05 -5.68 -18.16
N THR A 97 25.83 -4.72 -18.68
CA THR A 97 26.41 -4.75 -20.02
C THR A 97 27.92 -5.04 -20.00
N PRO A 98 28.48 -5.78 -20.98
CA PRO A 98 27.79 -6.45 -22.10
C PRO A 98 26.92 -7.63 -21.62
N PHE A 99 26.02 -8.11 -22.46
CA PHE A 99 25.17 -9.26 -22.16
C PHE A 99 24.85 -10.05 -23.43
N GLU A 100 24.30 -11.24 -23.24
CA GLU A 100 23.88 -12.13 -24.31
C GLU A 100 22.43 -12.55 -24.06
N VAL A 101 21.66 -12.65 -25.14
CA VAL A 101 20.31 -13.21 -25.14
C VAL A 101 20.34 -14.50 -25.94
N GLN A 102 19.82 -15.59 -25.39
CA GLN A 102 19.70 -16.88 -26.08
C GLN A 102 18.23 -17.21 -26.27
N VAL A 103 17.86 -17.64 -27.47
CA VAL A 103 16.50 -18.08 -27.81
C VAL A 103 16.56 -19.54 -28.24
N GLU A 104 15.99 -20.43 -27.45
CA GLU A 104 15.79 -21.83 -27.81
C GLU A 104 14.52 -21.92 -28.67
N ALA A 105 14.70 -22.12 -29.97
CA ALA A 105 13.61 -22.12 -30.94
C ALA A 105 13.82 -23.13 -32.08
N GLN A 106 12.73 -23.43 -32.78
CA GLN A 106 12.68 -24.31 -33.93
C GLN A 106 11.88 -23.64 -35.05
N ALA A 107 12.45 -23.58 -36.25
CA ALA A 107 11.85 -23.01 -37.44
C ALA A 107 11.31 -24.12 -38.36
N TYR A 108 10.45 -24.98 -37.80
CA TYR A 108 9.90 -26.12 -38.52
C TYR A 108 9.06 -25.68 -39.72
N ARG A 109 9.15 -26.46 -40.81
CA ARG A 109 8.31 -26.34 -41.99
C ARG A 109 7.95 -27.73 -42.53
N PRO A 110 6.72 -27.95 -43.02
CA PRO A 110 6.33 -29.21 -43.63
C PRO A 110 7.07 -29.39 -44.96
N ALA A 111 7.55 -30.61 -45.22
CA ALA A 111 8.23 -30.91 -46.48
C ALA A 111 7.30 -30.63 -47.69
N PRO A 112 7.79 -30.01 -48.78
CA PRO A 112 9.19 -29.75 -49.12
C PRO A 112 9.71 -28.35 -48.73
N GLN A 113 9.00 -27.58 -47.90
CA GLN A 113 9.38 -26.20 -47.59
C GLN A 113 10.65 -26.16 -46.71
N PRO A 114 11.68 -25.38 -47.08
CA PRO A 114 12.86 -25.18 -46.24
C PRO A 114 12.54 -24.28 -45.03
N SER A 115 13.29 -24.46 -43.95
CA SER A 115 13.20 -23.59 -42.77
C SER A 115 13.52 -22.12 -43.13
N PRO A 116 12.72 -21.14 -42.64
CA PRO A 116 12.86 -19.74 -42.99
C PRO A 116 14.07 -19.08 -42.32
N THR A 117 14.51 -17.95 -42.86
CA THR A 117 15.26 -16.96 -42.10
C THR A 117 14.33 -16.17 -41.19
N PHE A 118 14.78 -15.84 -39.98
CA PHE A 118 14.06 -14.99 -39.04
C PHE A 118 15.02 -14.00 -38.38
N SER A 119 14.49 -12.92 -37.80
CA SER A 119 15.32 -11.92 -37.11
C SER A 119 14.86 -11.70 -35.67
N LEU A 120 15.84 -11.43 -34.81
CA LEU A 120 15.65 -11.05 -33.42
C LEU A 120 16.04 -9.58 -33.26
N ASP A 121 15.09 -8.73 -32.86
CA ASP A 121 15.27 -7.30 -32.65
C ASP A 121 15.14 -6.96 -31.16
N LEU A 122 16.21 -6.47 -30.55
CA LEU A 122 16.20 -5.99 -29.17
C LEU A 122 16.08 -4.47 -29.15
N ASN A 123 15.05 -3.94 -28.49
CA ASN A 123 14.76 -2.50 -28.47
C ASN A 123 15.88 -1.62 -27.86
N SER A 124 16.66 -2.13 -26.90
CA SER A 124 17.69 -1.37 -26.20
C SER A 124 18.86 -2.22 -25.66
N PRO A 125 20.09 -2.00 -26.17
CA PRO A 125 20.40 -1.17 -27.34
C PRO A 125 19.80 -1.78 -28.62
N SER A 126 19.25 -0.94 -29.51
CA SER A 126 18.62 -1.37 -30.78
C SER A 126 19.57 -2.24 -31.58
N THR A 127 19.34 -3.55 -31.58
CA THR A 127 20.21 -4.55 -32.23
C THR A 127 19.34 -5.57 -32.92
N VAL A 128 19.57 -5.77 -34.22
CA VAL A 128 18.86 -6.75 -35.03
C VAL A 128 19.86 -7.71 -35.65
N ASP A 129 19.74 -8.99 -35.33
CA ASP A 129 20.48 -10.06 -36.00
C ASP A 129 19.50 -11.01 -36.71
N THR A 130 19.93 -11.52 -37.86
CA THR A 130 19.15 -12.46 -38.68
C THR A 130 19.79 -13.83 -38.64
N PHE A 131 18.98 -14.86 -38.46
CA PHE A 131 19.39 -16.24 -38.30
C PHE A 131 18.75 -17.13 -39.37
N GLN A 132 19.50 -18.13 -39.84
CA GLN A 132 18.95 -19.20 -40.66
C GLN A 132 18.28 -20.21 -39.74
N GLY A 133 16.95 -20.34 -39.83
CA GLY A 133 16.20 -21.27 -39.01
C GLY A 133 16.48 -22.73 -39.34
N THR A 134 16.36 -23.59 -38.33
CA THR A 134 16.52 -25.04 -38.45
C THR A 134 15.21 -25.77 -38.18
N GLY A 135 15.03 -26.91 -38.85
CA GLY A 135 13.88 -27.80 -38.65
C GLY A 135 13.91 -28.55 -37.31
N THR A 136 14.98 -28.43 -36.53
CA THR A 136 15.14 -28.97 -35.18
C THR A 136 15.37 -27.85 -34.17
N LEU A 137 15.13 -28.12 -32.90
CA LEU A 137 15.33 -27.17 -31.80
C LEU A 137 16.82 -26.81 -31.65
N GLN A 138 17.13 -25.52 -31.63
CA GLN A 138 18.47 -24.98 -31.44
C GLN A 138 18.46 -23.66 -30.65
N ASN A 139 19.62 -23.29 -30.09
CA ASN A 139 19.83 -22.01 -29.43
C ASN A 139 20.39 -20.97 -30.40
N TYR A 140 19.71 -19.83 -30.50
CA TYR A 140 20.15 -18.69 -31.29
C TYR A 140 20.64 -17.58 -30.34
N GLU A 141 21.88 -17.13 -30.52
CA GLU A 141 22.56 -16.20 -29.62
C GLU A 141 22.62 -14.79 -30.21
N LEU A 142 22.11 -13.80 -29.46
CA LEU A 142 22.24 -12.37 -29.74
C LEU A 142 23.23 -11.73 -28.75
N LYS A 143 24.42 -11.35 -29.23
CA LYS A 143 25.51 -10.82 -28.39
C LYS A 143 25.56 -9.29 -28.39
N ILE A 144 25.30 -8.68 -27.23
CA ILE A 144 25.24 -7.23 -27.07
C ILE A 144 26.53 -6.68 -26.48
N LYS A 145 27.25 -5.87 -27.27
CA LYS A 145 28.58 -5.30 -26.91
C LYS A 145 28.54 -3.89 -26.29
N SER A 146 27.36 -3.37 -25.94
CA SER A 146 27.19 -2.00 -25.42
C SER A 146 28.01 -1.72 -24.15
N ARG A 147 28.43 -0.47 -23.95
CA ARG A 147 29.23 -0.01 -22.80
C ARG A 147 28.43 0.77 -21.73
N LEU A 148 27.30 1.38 -22.08
CA LEU A 148 26.45 2.14 -21.15
C LEU A 148 24.99 1.97 -21.57
N ASP A 149 24.15 1.52 -20.65
CA ASP A 149 22.74 1.25 -20.89
C ASP A 149 21.86 1.98 -19.87
N PHE A 150 20.94 2.77 -20.41
CA PHE A 150 20.02 3.63 -19.69
C PHE A 150 18.56 3.14 -19.80
N SER A 151 18.32 1.95 -20.35
CA SER A 151 16.98 1.37 -20.45
C SER A 151 16.60 0.59 -19.19
N LEU A 152 15.34 0.73 -18.77
CA LEU A 152 14.77 -0.03 -17.66
C LEU A 152 14.15 -1.36 -18.14
N ASP A 153 13.55 -1.34 -19.34
CA ASP A 153 12.89 -2.50 -19.94
C ASP A 153 13.58 -2.91 -21.25
N LYS A 154 13.78 -4.22 -21.41
CA LYS A 154 14.32 -4.84 -22.63
C LYS A 154 13.22 -5.64 -23.29
N VAL A 155 12.95 -5.38 -24.56
CA VAL A 155 11.94 -6.10 -25.34
C VAL A 155 12.61 -6.71 -26.54
N LEU A 156 12.60 -8.05 -26.59
CA LEU A 156 13.05 -8.85 -27.72
C LEU A 156 11.86 -9.11 -28.63
N THR A 157 11.91 -8.60 -29.85
CA THR A 157 10.90 -8.83 -30.89
C THR A 157 11.40 -9.90 -31.85
N ILE A 158 10.56 -10.87 -32.13
CA ILE A 158 10.79 -12.01 -33.00
C ILE A 158 10.01 -11.76 -34.30
N HIS A 159 10.75 -11.53 -35.38
CA HIS A 159 10.19 -11.41 -36.72
C HIS A 159 10.46 -12.70 -37.48
N SER A 160 9.39 -13.40 -37.84
CA SER A 160 9.49 -14.68 -38.55
C SER A 160 8.39 -14.77 -39.59
N PRO A 161 8.71 -15.19 -40.83
CA PRO A 161 7.68 -15.63 -41.76
C PRO A 161 6.79 -16.67 -41.10
N THR A 162 5.48 -16.59 -41.34
CA THR A 162 4.51 -17.57 -40.84
C THR A 162 4.15 -18.61 -41.90
N PHE A 163 3.64 -19.76 -41.50
CA PHE A 163 3.12 -20.79 -42.40
C PHE A 163 1.89 -21.47 -41.80
N GLN A 164 1.11 -22.11 -42.66
CA GLN A 164 -0.03 -22.93 -42.24
C GLN A 164 0.40 -24.41 -42.21
N PRO A 165 0.26 -25.11 -41.06
CA PRO A 165 0.83 -26.45 -40.91
C PRO A 165 0.01 -27.55 -41.61
N SER A 166 -1.29 -27.35 -41.81
CA SER A 166 -2.16 -28.29 -42.51
C SER A 166 -3.40 -27.59 -43.08
N LYS A 167 -4.17 -28.26 -43.95
CA LYS A 167 -5.45 -27.73 -44.45
C LYS A 167 -6.55 -27.61 -43.39
N THR A 168 -6.39 -28.28 -42.24
CA THR A 168 -7.35 -28.34 -41.14
C THR A 168 -6.99 -27.43 -39.96
N ASP A 169 -5.78 -26.87 -39.95
CA ASP A 169 -5.33 -25.89 -38.95
C ASP A 169 -5.14 -24.55 -39.67
N ASP A 170 -5.96 -23.57 -39.34
CA ASP A 170 -6.02 -22.25 -39.99
C ASP A 170 -5.01 -21.23 -39.43
N ARG A 171 -4.25 -21.63 -38.39
CA ARG A 171 -3.28 -20.76 -37.72
C ARG A 171 -2.08 -20.47 -38.62
N GLN A 172 -1.56 -19.25 -38.51
CA GLN A 172 -0.35 -18.77 -39.19
C GLN A 172 0.83 -18.85 -38.22
N LEU A 173 1.49 -20.00 -38.17
CA LEU A 173 2.53 -20.30 -37.18
C LEU A 173 3.89 -19.75 -37.61
N GLY A 174 4.59 -19.05 -36.71
CA GLY A 174 5.95 -18.52 -36.91
C GLY A 174 7.03 -19.50 -36.46
N LEU A 175 7.75 -19.13 -35.40
CA LEU A 175 8.75 -19.98 -34.74
C LEU A 175 8.11 -20.73 -33.57
N LEU A 176 8.51 -21.97 -33.37
CA LEU A 176 8.28 -22.65 -32.12
C LEU A 176 9.35 -22.14 -31.14
N VAL A 177 8.92 -21.52 -30.03
CA VAL A 177 9.83 -20.98 -29.00
C VAL A 177 9.57 -21.70 -27.68
N ARG A 178 10.65 -22.15 -27.05
CA ARG A 178 10.60 -22.88 -25.78
C ARG A 178 11.23 -22.10 -24.65
N GLN A 179 12.32 -21.40 -24.91
CA GLN A 179 13.05 -20.71 -23.87
C GLN A 179 13.70 -19.45 -24.40
N VAL A 180 13.69 -18.40 -23.60
CA VAL A 180 14.49 -17.20 -23.84
C VAL A 180 15.29 -16.92 -22.58
N SER A 181 16.62 -16.89 -22.67
CA SER A 181 17.48 -16.51 -21.56
C SER A 181 18.29 -15.25 -21.85
N ILE A 182 18.65 -14.52 -20.79
CA ILE A 182 19.51 -13.34 -20.84
C ILE A 182 20.55 -13.41 -19.72
N GLN A 183 21.82 -13.18 -20.07
CA GLN A 183 22.93 -13.26 -19.13
C GLN A 183 23.96 -12.15 -19.37
N ALA A 184 24.41 -11.50 -18.28
CA ALA A 184 25.49 -10.54 -18.35
C ALA A 184 26.84 -11.21 -18.64
N GLN A 185 27.62 -10.60 -19.54
CA GLN A 185 28.93 -11.03 -19.98
C GLN A 185 30.02 -10.07 -19.50
N PRO A 186 31.24 -10.55 -19.20
CA PRO A 186 32.36 -9.67 -18.88
C PRO A 186 32.77 -8.87 -20.12
N ASN A 187 33.06 -7.58 -19.94
CA ASN A 187 33.70 -6.76 -20.95
C ASN A 187 35.19 -7.14 -21.15
N SER A 188 35.88 -6.44 -22.06
CA SER A 188 37.30 -6.64 -22.33
C SER A 188 38.24 -6.46 -21.12
N PHE A 189 37.76 -5.84 -20.04
CA PHE A 189 38.47 -5.65 -18.79
C PHE A 189 38.06 -6.66 -17.70
N GLY A 190 37.18 -7.62 -18.01
CA GLY A 190 36.73 -8.66 -17.10
C GLY A 190 35.53 -8.29 -16.22
N PHE A 191 34.95 -7.09 -16.41
CA PHE A 191 33.86 -6.59 -15.56
C PHE A 191 32.52 -6.50 -16.29
N VAL A 192 31.43 -6.59 -15.53
CA VAL A 192 30.06 -6.29 -15.97
C VAL A 192 29.72 -4.86 -15.53
N THR A 193 29.17 -4.05 -16.42
CA THR A 193 28.74 -2.68 -16.11
C THR A 193 27.27 -2.68 -15.68
N PRO A 194 26.91 -2.22 -14.47
CA PRO A 194 25.50 -2.15 -14.04
C PRO A 194 24.65 -1.25 -14.97
N PRO A 195 23.34 -1.49 -15.08
CA PRO A 195 22.39 -0.51 -15.64
C PRO A 195 22.49 0.81 -14.87
N VAL A 196 22.73 1.89 -15.60
CA VAL A 196 23.17 3.15 -14.99
C VAL A 196 22.10 3.74 -14.06
N TRP A 197 20.83 3.67 -14.45
CA TRP A 197 19.73 4.18 -13.62
C TRP A 197 19.52 3.37 -12.35
N VAL A 198 19.61 2.04 -12.42
CA VAL A 198 19.48 1.18 -11.24
C VAL A 198 20.61 1.48 -10.26
N TRP A 199 21.84 1.62 -10.78
CA TRP A 199 23.01 1.97 -9.99
C TRP A 199 22.85 3.34 -9.30
N LEU A 200 22.49 4.38 -10.05
CA LEU A 200 22.30 5.73 -9.53
C LEU A 200 21.17 5.81 -8.50
N THR A 201 20.04 5.14 -8.75
CA THR A 201 18.86 5.20 -7.87
C THR A 201 19.13 4.54 -6.53
N ILE A 202 19.80 3.38 -6.52
CA ILE A 202 20.20 2.69 -5.29
C ILE A 202 21.22 3.54 -4.52
N THR A 203 22.28 4.00 -5.19
CA THR A 203 23.31 4.83 -4.54
C THR A 203 22.72 6.13 -3.99
N PHE A 204 21.81 6.79 -4.71
CA PHE A 204 21.14 8.01 -4.24
C PHE A 204 20.20 7.74 -3.06
N GLY A 205 19.39 6.68 -3.12
CA GLY A 205 18.52 6.26 -2.02
C GLY A 205 19.31 5.98 -0.73
N LEU A 206 20.44 5.28 -0.86
CA LEU A 206 21.38 5.04 0.24
C LEU A 206 21.97 6.35 0.78
N ALA A 207 22.41 7.26 -0.09
CA ALA A 207 22.95 8.56 0.30
C ALA A 207 21.93 9.43 1.04
N VAL A 208 20.64 9.40 0.65
CA VAL A 208 19.55 10.14 1.32
C VAL A 208 19.28 9.57 2.71
N VAL A 209 19.22 8.24 2.84
CA VAL A 209 19.04 7.57 4.14
C VAL A 209 20.22 7.89 5.06
N GLN A 210 21.44 7.73 4.57
CA GLN A 210 22.67 8.03 5.32
C GLN A 210 22.75 9.51 5.71
N GLY A 211 22.43 10.43 4.80
CA GLY A 211 22.39 11.87 5.07
C GLY A 211 21.36 12.24 6.14
N THR A 212 20.18 11.60 6.11
CA THR A 212 19.13 11.81 7.10
C THR A 212 19.55 11.31 8.48
N VAL A 213 20.20 10.15 8.56
CA VAL A 213 20.77 9.62 9.82
C VAL A 213 21.89 10.52 10.32
N PHE A 214 22.78 10.95 9.42
CA PHE A 214 23.93 11.78 9.71
C PHE A 214 23.52 13.14 10.32
N LEU A 215 22.50 13.79 9.73
CA LEU A 215 21.97 15.07 10.20
C LEU A 215 21.23 14.97 11.54
N ASN A 216 20.62 13.82 11.85
CA ASN A 216 19.77 13.67 13.04
C ASN A 216 20.43 13.01 14.26
N VAL A 217 21.47 12.18 14.06
CA VAL A 217 22.06 11.35 15.13
C VAL A 217 23.33 11.95 15.74
N LEU A 218 24.15 12.67 14.95
CA LEU A 218 25.50 13.06 15.35
C LEU A 218 25.70 14.36 16.15
N PRO A 219 24.75 15.30 16.37
CA PRO A 219 25.14 16.59 16.93
C PRO A 219 25.44 16.61 18.45
N ARG A 220 25.53 15.48 19.19
CA ARG A 220 25.81 15.53 20.64
C ARG A 220 26.76 14.44 21.20
N ARG A 221 28.05 14.78 21.23
CA ARG A 221 29.22 14.24 22.02
C ARG A 221 29.35 12.70 22.07
N ARG A 222 30.38 12.06 21.51
CA ARG A 222 31.81 12.04 21.89
C ARG A 222 32.60 11.33 20.76
N ARG A 223 33.91 11.59 20.74
CA ARG A 223 34.92 11.16 19.75
C ARG A 223 35.14 9.64 19.78
N TYR A 224 35.52 9.08 18.62
CA TYR A 224 36.00 7.71 18.36
C TYR A 224 34.98 6.58 18.13
N PHE A 225 33.92 6.76 17.35
CA PHE A 225 33.09 5.60 16.90
C PHE A 225 32.42 5.84 15.53
N GLY A 226 33.03 6.61 14.64
CA GLY A 226 32.43 6.95 13.32
C GLY A 226 32.48 5.82 12.29
N PHE A 227 33.40 4.86 12.44
CA PHE A 227 33.65 3.82 11.43
C PHE A 227 32.73 2.59 11.59
N LEU A 228 32.41 2.22 12.83
CA LEU A 228 31.64 1.01 13.13
C LEU A 228 30.14 1.11 12.71
N PRO A 229 29.41 2.22 12.98
CA PRO A 229 28.04 2.38 12.52
C PRO A 229 27.95 2.51 10.99
N LEU A 230 29.00 3.03 10.35
CA LEU A 230 29.09 3.12 8.89
C LEU A 230 29.16 1.72 8.30
N VAL A 231 30.10 0.89 8.76
CA VAL A 231 30.26 -0.49 8.27
C VAL A 231 29.06 -1.38 8.64
N THR A 232 28.43 -1.19 9.81
CA THR A 232 27.30 -2.02 10.24
C THR A 232 25.93 -1.59 9.68
N PHE A 233 25.79 -0.38 9.13
CA PHE A 233 24.58 0.03 8.41
C PHE A 233 24.72 -0.10 6.90
N VAL A 234 25.87 0.33 6.36
CA VAL A 234 26.06 0.52 4.92
C VAL A 234 26.14 -0.83 4.21
N LEU A 235 26.93 -1.77 4.73
CA LEU A 235 27.10 -3.09 4.14
C LEU A 235 25.77 -3.89 4.02
N PRO A 236 24.90 -3.95 5.04
CA PRO A 236 23.63 -4.67 4.91
C PRO A 236 22.50 -3.86 4.24
N LEU A 237 22.54 -2.53 4.20
CA LEU A 237 21.66 -1.73 3.33
C LEU A 237 22.02 -1.88 1.84
N LEU A 238 23.30 -2.07 1.53
CA LEU A 238 23.76 -2.42 0.18
C LEU A 238 23.29 -3.81 -0.25
N LEU A 239 23.32 -4.79 0.66
CA LEU A 239 22.76 -6.13 0.42
C LEU A 239 21.23 -6.11 0.33
N PHE A 240 20.56 -5.24 1.09
CA PHE A 240 19.11 -5.01 1.01
C PHE A 240 18.68 -4.33 -0.30
N GLY A 241 19.42 -3.29 -0.73
CA GLY A 241 19.20 -2.63 -2.03
C GLY A 241 19.47 -3.57 -3.21
N ALA A 242 20.45 -4.47 -3.09
CA ALA A 242 20.71 -5.52 -4.06
C ALA A 242 19.58 -6.57 -4.12
N GLY A 243 18.98 -6.92 -2.98
CA GLY A 243 17.81 -7.80 -2.93
C GLY A 243 16.53 -7.20 -3.56
N LEU A 244 16.35 -5.88 -3.45
CA LEU A 244 15.25 -5.16 -4.09
C LEU A 244 15.41 -5.02 -5.61
N ALA A 245 16.66 -5.02 -6.11
CA ALA A 245 16.95 -4.91 -7.53
C ALA A 245 16.84 -6.23 -8.29
N PHE A 246 16.82 -7.39 -7.60
CA PHE A 246 16.94 -8.71 -8.22
C PHE A 246 16.05 -9.77 -7.55
N PRO A 247 14.82 -10.00 -8.03
CA PRO A 247 13.86 -10.90 -7.38
C PRO A 247 14.13 -12.41 -7.51
N LEU A 248 15.19 -12.84 -8.22
CA LEU A 248 15.36 -14.25 -8.63
C LEU A 248 16.74 -14.87 -8.33
N LEU A 249 17.62 -14.22 -7.58
CA LEU A 249 18.75 -14.95 -6.99
C LEU A 249 18.16 -15.92 -5.95
N ALA A 250 18.19 -17.21 -6.25
CA ALA A 250 18.04 -18.32 -5.31
C ALA A 250 19.19 -18.35 -4.29
N LEU A 251 19.47 -17.20 -3.68
CA LEU A 251 20.17 -17.08 -2.42
C LEU A 251 19.10 -16.68 -1.41
N GLU A 252 18.22 -17.63 -1.07
CA GLU A 252 17.43 -17.58 0.17
C GLU A 252 18.33 -17.16 1.35
N ASN A 253 19.62 -17.49 1.27
CA ASN A 253 20.64 -17.15 2.24
C ASN A 253 21.22 -15.73 2.11
N ALA A 254 21.32 -15.07 0.94
CA ALA A 254 22.01 -13.77 0.85
C ALA A 254 21.16 -12.60 1.33
N PHE A 255 19.85 -12.60 1.05
CA PHE A 255 18.92 -11.63 1.61
C PHE A 255 18.77 -11.87 3.13
N SER A 256 18.67 -13.13 3.56
CA SER A 256 18.61 -13.53 4.97
C SER A 256 19.91 -13.21 5.73
N VAL A 257 21.07 -13.34 5.10
CA VAL A 257 22.38 -12.93 5.62
C VAL A 257 22.49 -11.41 5.61
N GLY A 258 21.99 -10.70 4.59
CA GLY A 258 21.92 -9.24 4.55
C GLY A 258 21.05 -8.68 5.67
N MET A 259 19.85 -9.24 5.87
CA MET A 259 18.96 -8.95 7.00
C MET A 259 19.57 -9.37 8.34
N GLY A 260 20.19 -10.54 8.42
CA GLY A 260 20.91 -11.02 9.60
C GLY A 260 22.04 -10.08 10.00
N LEU A 261 22.81 -9.58 9.02
CA LEU A 261 23.87 -8.58 9.21
C LEU A 261 23.30 -7.19 9.53
N CYS A 262 22.17 -6.80 8.94
CA CYS A 262 21.41 -5.59 9.31
C CYS A 262 20.96 -5.68 10.77
N LEU A 263 20.37 -6.81 11.17
CA LEU A 263 19.91 -7.11 12.52
C LEU A 263 21.09 -7.19 13.49
N LEU A 264 22.24 -7.73 13.09
CA LEU A 264 23.51 -7.70 13.85
C LEU A 264 24.04 -6.27 13.96
N GLY A 265 23.89 -5.44 12.94
CA GLY A 265 24.25 -4.02 12.95
C GLY A 265 23.35 -3.18 13.84
N PHE A 266 22.04 -3.39 13.79
CA PHE A 266 21.05 -2.84 14.70
C PHE A 266 21.30 -3.32 16.13
N SER A 267 21.64 -4.60 16.32
CA SER A 267 21.99 -5.19 17.62
C SER A 267 23.32 -4.64 18.16
N GLY A 268 24.30 -4.38 17.29
CA GLY A 268 25.56 -3.70 17.61
C GLY A 268 25.35 -2.24 18.02
N LEU A 269 24.44 -1.53 17.34
CA LEU A 269 23.98 -0.20 17.73
C LEU A 269 23.22 -0.25 19.06
N ALA A 270 22.41 -1.28 19.29
CA ALA A 270 21.71 -1.53 20.55
C ALA A 270 22.70 -1.81 21.70
N LEU A 271 23.72 -2.63 21.45
CA LEU A 271 24.88 -2.90 22.33
C LEU A 271 25.63 -1.61 22.68
N TYR A 272 25.83 -0.71 21.72
CA TYR A 272 26.48 0.59 21.92
C TYR A 272 25.61 1.56 22.75
N LEU A 273 24.30 1.56 22.51
CA LEU A 273 23.34 2.41 23.20
C LEU A 273 22.93 1.88 24.59
N SER A 274 23.27 0.64 24.94
CA SER A 274 22.89 -0.03 26.18
C SER A 274 23.97 0.01 27.28
N HIS A 275 23.52 0.03 28.54
CA HIS A 275 24.41 -0.02 29.71
C HIS A 275 25.01 -1.44 29.89
N ARG A 276 26.08 -1.58 30.70
CA ARG A 276 26.87 -2.83 30.94
C ARG A 276 26.08 -4.16 30.95
N ILE A 277 24.87 -4.19 31.52
CA ILE A 277 24.04 -5.41 31.62
C ILE A 277 23.25 -5.68 30.33
N GLY A 278 22.79 -4.63 29.64
CA GLY A 278 22.19 -4.75 28.30
C GLY A 278 23.16 -5.35 27.30
N LYS A 279 24.47 -5.12 27.47
CA LYS A 279 25.51 -5.73 26.65
C LYS A 279 25.62 -7.24 26.81
N ILE A 280 25.43 -7.77 28.02
CA ILE A 280 25.52 -9.21 28.31
C ILE A 280 24.28 -9.94 27.79
N CYS A 281 23.09 -9.39 28.02
CA CYS A 281 21.84 -9.94 27.47
C CYS A 281 21.82 -9.88 25.95
N CYS A 282 22.28 -8.76 25.34
CA CYS A 282 22.43 -8.66 23.90
C CYS A 282 23.41 -9.70 23.36
N ALA A 283 24.58 -9.88 23.99
CA ALA A 283 25.59 -10.85 23.54
C ALA A 283 25.09 -12.30 23.61
N GLY A 284 24.41 -12.70 24.69
CA GLY A 284 23.84 -14.05 24.81
C GLY A 284 22.69 -14.33 23.83
N LEU A 285 21.89 -13.30 23.54
CA LEU A 285 20.79 -13.39 22.56
C LEU A 285 21.27 -13.26 21.11
N LEU A 286 22.37 -12.54 20.86
CA LEU A 286 23.09 -12.51 19.58
C LEU A 286 23.62 -13.90 19.25
N ALA A 287 24.18 -14.60 20.25
CA ALA A 287 24.63 -15.98 20.10
C ALA A 287 23.48 -16.95 19.79
N LEU A 288 22.30 -16.76 20.40
CA LEU A 288 21.10 -17.55 20.11
C LEU A 288 20.48 -17.22 18.73
N GLY A 289 20.49 -15.96 18.32
CA GLY A 289 20.04 -15.54 16.99
C GLY A 289 20.96 -16.03 15.87
N VAL A 290 22.29 -15.97 16.09
CA VAL A 290 23.27 -16.58 15.19
C VAL A 290 23.06 -18.10 15.14
N ALA A 291 22.86 -18.78 16.27
CA ALA A 291 22.56 -20.22 16.28
C ALA A 291 21.24 -20.57 15.56
N GLY A 292 20.21 -19.72 15.64
CA GLY A 292 18.94 -19.89 14.95
C GLY A 292 18.98 -19.61 13.43
N VAL A 293 19.90 -18.76 12.97
CA VAL A 293 20.17 -18.56 11.52
C VAL A 293 20.85 -19.81 10.92
N PHE A 294 21.57 -20.59 11.73
CA PHE A 294 22.28 -21.80 11.30
C PHE A 294 21.51 -23.11 11.54
N THR A 295 20.31 -23.06 12.11
CA THR A 295 19.47 -24.24 12.34
C THR A 295 18.09 -23.99 11.77
N ASP A 296 17.65 -24.80 10.79
CA ASP A 296 16.33 -24.75 10.10
C ASP A 296 15.10 -24.85 11.03
N LEU A 297 15.29 -24.77 12.35
CA LEU A 297 14.31 -25.06 13.39
C LEU A 297 13.51 -23.83 13.86
N PHE A 298 13.85 -22.62 13.42
CA PHE A 298 13.08 -21.40 13.69
C PHE A 298 12.53 -20.81 12.40
N ASN A 299 11.22 -20.93 12.18
CA ASN A 299 10.50 -20.17 11.15
C ASN A 299 10.98 -18.70 11.15
N PHE A 300 11.30 -18.16 9.97
CA PHE A 300 11.86 -16.80 9.78
C PHE A 300 11.03 -15.69 10.44
N VAL A 301 9.71 -15.88 10.52
CA VAL A 301 8.77 -15.03 11.28
C VAL A 301 9.11 -15.02 12.77
N GLY A 302 9.43 -16.17 13.35
CA GLY A 302 9.88 -16.31 14.74
C GLY A 302 11.20 -15.58 14.99
N LEU A 303 12.17 -15.68 14.06
CA LEU A 303 13.44 -14.96 14.16
C LEU A 303 13.26 -13.44 14.00
N ALA A 304 12.43 -12.99 13.04
CA ALA A 304 12.13 -11.58 12.82
C ALA A 304 11.36 -10.97 14.01
N VAL A 305 10.40 -11.69 14.59
CA VAL A 305 9.66 -11.30 15.80
C VAL A 305 10.57 -11.31 17.02
N PHE A 306 11.48 -12.28 17.12
CA PHE A 306 12.48 -12.36 18.18
C PHE A 306 13.48 -11.21 18.10
N CYS A 307 13.99 -10.90 16.91
CA CYS A 307 14.89 -9.78 16.64
C CYS A 307 14.19 -8.43 16.81
N ALA A 308 12.96 -8.27 16.36
CA ALA A 308 12.13 -7.09 16.64
C ALA A 308 11.86 -6.94 18.13
N GLY A 309 11.63 -8.05 18.83
CA GLY A 309 11.51 -8.13 20.28
C GLY A 309 12.81 -7.72 21.00
N LEU A 310 13.97 -8.16 20.52
CA LEU A 310 15.30 -7.78 21.00
C LEU A 310 15.58 -6.30 20.80
N ILE A 311 15.31 -5.79 19.60
CA ILE A 311 15.37 -4.38 19.23
C ILE A 311 14.47 -3.58 20.18
N LEU A 312 13.21 -3.97 20.36
CA LEU A 312 12.30 -3.36 21.34
C LEU A 312 12.84 -3.44 22.78
N LEU A 313 13.41 -4.58 23.21
CA LEU A 313 13.95 -4.79 24.56
C LEU A 313 15.15 -3.90 24.87
N VAL A 314 16.07 -3.76 23.90
CA VAL A 314 17.22 -2.87 24.06
C VAL A 314 16.79 -1.40 24.02
N PHE A 315 15.75 -1.08 23.25
CA PHE A 315 15.21 0.26 23.17
C PHE A 315 14.37 0.65 24.38
N LEU A 316 13.60 -0.27 24.98
CA LEU A 316 12.91 -0.13 26.28
C LEU A 316 13.86 0.28 27.41
N TYR A 317 15.15 -0.02 27.26
CA TYR A 317 16.22 0.35 28.19
C TYR A 317 16.74 1.80 27.99
N ASN A 318 16.34 2.51 26.94
CA ASN A 318 16.86 3.85 26.62
C ASN A 318 15.92 4.96 27.15
N PRO A 319 16.35 5.81 28.11
CA PRO A 319 15.53 6.89 28.66
C PRO A 319 15.09 7.94 27.62
N ARG A 320 15.62 7.87 26.38
CA ARG A 320 15.23 8.70 25.23
C ARG A 320 13.89 8.28 24.60
N LEU A 321 13.29 7.14 24.95
CA LEU A 321 11.98 6.65 24.46
C LEU A 321 10.78 7.57 24.72
N ASN A 322 10.89 8.55 25.62
CA ASN A 322 9.86 9.59 25.73
C ASN A 322 9.89 10.59 24.57
N ARG A 323 10.90 10.54 23.68
CA ARG A 323 10.97 11.40 22.50
C ARG A 323 10.11 10.82 21.39
N THR A 324 9.10 11.58 21.00
CA THR A 324 8.13 11.22 19.95
C THR A 324 8.80 10.70 18.68
N GLY A 325 9.85 11.38 18.18
CA GLY A 325 10.53 10.98 16.94
C GLY A 325 11.13 9.57 16.97
N PHE A 326 11.60 9.12 18.14
CA PHE A 326 12.19 7.77 18.25
C PHE A 326 11.11 6.68 18.23
N ASN A 327 9.96 6.91 18.86
CA ASN A 327 8.84 5.98 18.79
C ASN A 327 8.26 5.87 17.38
N LEU A 328 8.22 6.97 16.62
CA LEU A 328 7.76 6.96 15.23
C LEU A 328 8.68 6.10 14.34
N LEU A 329 10.01 6.20 14.54
CA LEU A 329 10.97 5.33 13.84
C LEU A 329 10.73 3.85 14.14
N ILE A 330 10.47 3.49 15.42
CA ILE A 330 10.18 2.11 15.80
C ILE A 330 8.92 1.60 15.08
N VAL A 331 7.85 2.39 15.11
CA VAL A 331 6.59 2.03 14.46
C VAL A 331 6.79 1.85 12.95
N ALA A 332 7.57 2.72 12.30
CA ALA A 332 7.88 2.58 10.88
C ALA A 332 8.71 1.33 10.59
N ALA A 333 9.78 1.07 11.36
CA ALA A 333 10.65 -0.09 11.16
C ALA A 333 9.92 -1.41 11.42
N VAL A 334 9.11 -1.49 12.49
CA VAL A 334 8.29 -2.66 12.79
C VAL A 334 7.15 -2.81 11.79
N GLY A 335 6.64 -1.71 11.22
CA GLY A 335 5.62 -1.73 10.16
C GLY A 335 6.11 -2.26 8.81
N LEU A 336 7.43 -2.32 8.58
CA LEU A 336 7.99 -2.97 7.39
C LEU A 336 7.92 -4.51 7.47
N LEU A 337 7.98 -5.07 8.67
CA LEU A 337 7.95 -6.52 8.88
C LEU A 337 6.64 -7.20 8.42
N PRO A 338 5.43 -6.70 8.72
CA PRO A 338 4.21 -7.29 8.17
C PRO A 338 4.08 -7.07 6.66
N CYS A 339 4.88 -6.20 6.04
CA CYS A 339 4.95 -6.05 4.58
C CYS A 339 5.93 -7.02 3.92
N TRP A 340 6.55 -7.93 4.69
CA TRP A 340 7.59 -8.82 4.19
C TRP A 340 7.16 -9.63 2.97
N GLY A 341 5.97 -10.23 3.02
CA GLY A 341 5.40 -10.92 1.86
C GLY A 341 5.31 -9.99 0.65
N LEU A 342 4.77 -8.77 0.85
CA LEU A 342 4.68 -7.75 -0.20
C LEU A 342 6.03 -7.40 -0.84
N LEU A 343 7.11 -7.44 -0.06
CA LEU A 343 8.46 -7.12 -0.52
C LEU A 343 9.18 -8.30 -1.19
N GLN A 344 8.75 -9.54 -0.91
CA GLN A 344 9.34 -10.76 -1.47
C GLN A 344 8.72 -11.20 -2.80
N GLN A 345 7.49 -10.78 -3.11
CA GLN A 345 6.72 -11.34 -4.23
C GLN A 345 6.45 -10.32 -5.35
N ARG A 346 6.46 -10.79 -6.60
CA ARG A 346 5.91 -10.06 -7.75
C ARG A 346 4.42 -10.41 -7.84
N ALA A 347 3.54 -9.44 -7.56
CA ALA A 347 2.06 -9.48 -7.59
C ALA A 347 1.39 -10.68 -6.86
N PHE A 348 0.58 -10.39 -5.83
CA PHE A 348 -0.24 -11.39 -5.14
C PHE A 348 -1.56 -11.59 -5.87
N VAL A 349 -1.98 -12.85 -6.01
CA VAL A 349 -3.38 -13.18 -6.30
C VAL A 349 -4.21 -12.81 -5.08
N THR A 350 -5.02 -11.77 -5.23
CA THR A 350 -5.90 -11.26 -4.18
C THR A 350 -7.30 -11.07 -4.75
N ILE A 351 -8.32 -11.20 -3.89
CA ILE A 351 -9.72 -11.21 -4.31
C ILE A 351 -10.11 -9.92 -5.04
N ASP A 352 -9.67 -8.75 -4.54
CA ASP A 352 -10.02 -7.41 -5.02
C ASP A 352 -8.84 -6.72 -5.75
N GLY A 353 -7.58 -7.07 -5.43
CA GLY A 353 -6.40 -6.39 -5.99
C GLY A 353 -6.24 -6.58 -7.50
N GLU A 354 -6.28 -7.83 -7.97
CA GLU A 354 -6.15 -8.13 -9.41
C GLU A 354 -7.46 -7.90 -10.17
N SER A 355 -8.59 -8.28 -9.56
CA SER A 355 -9.93 -8.25 -10.16
C SER A 355 -10.58 -6.86 -10.20
N HIS A 356 -9.96 -5.85 -9.58
CA HIS A 356 -10.45 -4.47 -9.61
C HIS A 356 -9.31 -3.45 -9.66
N HIS A 357 -8.42 -3.45 -8.65
CA HIS A 357 -7.55 -2.29 -8.41
C HIS A 357 -6.39 -2.12 -9.39
N LEU A 358 -5.79 -3.21 -9.88
CA LEU A 358 -4.64 -3.14 -10.79
C LEU A 358 -5.02 -2.60 -12.18
N TYR A 359 -6.09 -3.10 -12.78
CA TYR A 359 -6.48 -2.67 -14.12
C TYR A 359 -7.20 -1.31 -14.10
N TRP A 360 -7.86 -0.93 -12.99
CA TRP A 360 -8.31 0.46 -12.79
C TRP A 360 -7.14 1.44 -12.70
N LEU A 361 -6.05 1.05 -12.05
CA LEU A 361 -4.84 1.88 -12.01
C LEU A 361 -4.22 2.03 -13.40
N ASN A 362 -4.20 0.95 -14.19
CA ASN A 362 -3.74 1.01 -15.58
C ASN A 362 -4.61 1.94 -16.43
N GLU A 363 -5.94 1.80 -16.34
CA GLU A 363 -6.89 2.66 -17.07
C GLU A 363 -6.74 4.13 -16.64
N LEU A 364 -6.57 4.39 -15.35
CA LEU A 364 -6.28 5.73 -14.83
C LEU A 364 -5.03 6.33 -15.46
N ASN A 365 -3.92 5.59 -15.48
CA ASN A 365 -2.65 6.03 -16.07
C ASN A 365 -2.78 6.36 -17.57
N LEU A 366 -3.55 5.57 -18.34
CA LEU A 366 -3.81 5.86 -19.75
C LEU A 366 -4.52 7.21 -19.90
N MET A 367 -5.57 7.45 -19.12
CA MET A 367 -6.36 8.68 -19.20
C MET A 367 -5.60 9.91 -18.70
N VAL A 368 -4.80 9.76 -17.64
CA VAL A 368 -3.93 10.83 -17.12
C VAL A 368 -2.89 11.23 -18.17
N LYS A 369 -2.33 10.28 -18.92
CA LYS A 369 -1.40 10.55 -20.03
C LYS A 369 -2.09 11.26 -21.20
N GLU A 370 -3.38 11.03 -21.41
CA GLU A 370 -4.21 11.75 -22.39
C GLU A 370 -4.62 13.17 -21.91
N GLY A 371 -4.24 13.55 -20.68
CA GLY A 371 -4.49 14.88 -20.10
C GLY A 371 -5.74 14.97 -19.24
N ASP A 372 -6.43 13.86 -18.99
CA ASP A 372 -7.57 13.79 -18.08
C ASP A 372 -7.11 13.40 -16.66
N PHE A 373 -6.86 14.43 -15.83
CA PHE A 373 -6.36 14.25 -14.46
C PHE A 373 -7.41 13.79 -13.44
N PHE A 374 -8.71 13.90 -13.77
CA PHE A 374 -9.79 13.38 -12.95
C PHE A 374 -10.85 12.72 -13.83
N PRO A 375 -10.50 11.57 -14.44
CA PRO A 375 -11.36 10.94 -15.40
C PRO A 375 -12.61 10.40 -14.73
N ARG A 376 -13.74 10.57 -15.39
CA ARG A 376 -15.05 10.10 -14.94
C ARG A 376 -15.57 8.94 -15.79
N TRP A 377 -15.02 8.78 -16.99
CA TRP A 377 -15.40 7.76 -17.95
C TRP A 377 -14.18 6.89 -18.27
N ALA A 378 -14.32 5.57 -18.15
CA ALA A 378 -13.29 4.58 -18.49
C ALA A 378 -13.54 4.06 -19.91
N PRO A 379 -12.95 4.65 -20.96
CA PRO A 379 -13.32 4.34 -22.35
C PRO A 379 -13.00 2.91 -22.79
N HIS A 380 -11.99 2.25 -22.20
CA HIS A 380 -11.57 0.92 -22.65
C HIS A 380 -12.41 -0.21 -22.04
N PHE A 381 -13.13 0.07 -20.96
CA PHE A 381 -13.94 -0.92 -20.27
C PHE A 381 -15.21 -1.25 -21.05
N SER A 382 -15.78 -2.41 -20.72
CA SER A 382 -17.01 -2.95 -21.30
C SER A 382 -16.95 -3.08 -22.84
N TYR A 383 -15.86 -3.67 -23.33
CA TYR A 383 -15.50 -3.86 -24.74
C TYR A 383 -15.43 -2.52 -25.48
N ASN A 384 -14.71 -1.57 -24.87
CA ASN A 384 -14.57 -0.19 -25.32
C ASN A 384 -15.89 0.62 -25.34
N ARG A 385 -17.00 0.13 -24.78
CA ARG A 385 -18.28 0.89 -24.70
C ARG A 385 -18.28 1.90 -23.57
N GLY A 386 -17.34 1.76 -22.65
CA GLY A 386 -17.09 2.67 -21.55
C GLY A 386 -17.80 2.31 -20.25
N ASN A 387 -17.26 2.80 -19.12
CA ASN A 387 -17.75 2.49 -17.78
C ASN A 387 -17.61 3.69 -16.81
N THR A 388 -18.46 3.76 -15.78
CA THR A 388 -18.51 4.91 -14.84
C THR A 388 -17.82 4.67 -13.50
N VAL A 389 -17.04 3.60 -13.35
CA VAL A 389 -16.38 3.22 -12.08
C VAL A 389 -15.57 4.34 -11.43
N PHE A 390 -14.97 5.24 -12.21
CA PHE A 390 -14.21 6.39 -11.66
C PHE A 390 -15.08 7.45 -10.99
N MET A 391 -16.38 7.46 -11.23
CA MET A 391 -17.34 8.36 -10.56
C MET A 391 -17.81 7.82 -9.22
N PHE A 392 -17.86 6.50 -9.06
CA PHE A 392 -18.61 5.85 -7.97
C PHE A 392 -17.74 5.05 -7.00
N TYR A 393 -16.55 4.63 -7.41
CA TYR A 393 -15.62 3.92 -6.53
C TYR A 393 -14.55 4.87 -5.96
N ALA A 394 -13.98 4.50 -4.81
CA ALA A 394 -13.00 5.31 -4.07
C ALA A 394 -11.86 5.86 -4.95
N PRO A 395 -11.69 7.20 -5.06
CA PRO A 395 -10.64 7.76 -5.91
C PRO A 395 -9.26 7.71 -5.25
N LEU A 396 -9.13 7.91 -3.93
CA LEU A 396 -7.82 8.15 -3.30
C LEU A 396 -6.84 6.97 -3.43
N SER A 397 -7.35 5.73 -3.35
CA SER A 397 -6.52 4.53 -3.49
C SER A 397 -5.82 4.45 -4.85
N ARG A 398 -6.53 4.83 -5.91
CA ARG A 398 -6.01 4.82 -7.28
C ARG A 398 -5.01 5.94 -7.52
N TYR A 399 -5.29 7.15 -7.04
CA TYR A 399 -4.32 8.26 -7.13
C TYR A 399 -3.04 8.02 -6.32
N LEU A 400 -3.13 7.27 -5.21
CA LEU A 400 -1.93 6.87 -4.48
C LEU A 400 -1.06 5.91 -5.31
N GLY A 401 -1.68 4.96 -6.03
CA GLY A 401 -0.97 4.12 -7.00
C GLY A 401 -0.40 4.94 -8.16
N GLU A 402 -1.21 5.84 -8.73
CA GLU A 402 -0.83 6.67 -9.88
C GLU A 402 0.40 7.54 -9.58
N PHE A 403 0.48 8.09 -8.36
CA PHE A 403 1.67 8.81 -7.90
C PHE A 403 2.96 7.99 -8.07
N PHE A 404 2.92 6.69 -7.79
CA PHE A 404 4.06 5.79 -7.98
C PHE A 404 4.28 5.41 -9.45
N VAL A 405 3.22 5.26 -10.23
CA VAL A 405 3.30 4.99 -11.68
C VAL A 405 3.97 6.15 -12.41
N LEU A 406 3.55 7.38 -12.15
CA LEU A 406 4.18 8.59 -12.68
C LEU A 406 5.64 8.76 -12.20
N GLY A 407 5.98 8.15 -11.07
CA GLY A 407 7.35 8.03 -10.57
C GLY A 407 8.22 6.99 -11.29
N GLY A 408 7.69 6.30 -12.29
CA GLY A 408 8.39 5.31 -13.12
C GLY A 408 8.20 3.85 -12.67
N LEU A 409 7.32 3.57 -11.69
CA LEU A 409 6.99 2.19 -11.32
C LEU A 409 5.93 1.60 -12.26
N THR A 410 5.98 0.28 -12.48
CA THR A 410 4.87 -0.41 -13.16
C THR A 410 3.63 -0.42 -12.26
N PRO A 411 2.40 -0.54 -12.79
CA PRO A 411 1.18 -0.57 -11.97
C PRO A 411 1.20 -1.60 -10.84
N ALA A 412 1.79 -2.78 -11.08
CA ALA A 412 1.95 -3.81 -10.06
C ALA A 412 2.89 -3.37 -8.92
N PHE A 413 4.06 -2.80 -9.23
CA PHE A 413 4.97 -2.29 -8.20
C PHE A 413 4.43 -1.06 -7.49
N ALA A 414 3.69 -0.20 -8.21
CA ALA A 414 3.01 0.95 -7.64
C ALA A 414 1.94 0.55 -6.61
N PHE A 415 1.15 -0.48 -6.91
CA PHE A 415 0.18 -1.06 -5.97
C PHE A 415 0.85 -1.58 -4.70
N LEU A 416 1.93 -2.35 -4.83
CA LEU A 416 2.70 -2.86 -3.68
C LEU A 416 3.31 -1.71 -2.85
N ALA A 417 3.93 -0.73 -3.51
CA ALA A 417 4.50 0.44 -2.85
C ALA A 417 3.43 1.23 -2.07
N ALA A 418 2.22 1.36 -2.63
CA ALA A 418 1.09 1.99 -1.97
C ALA A 418 0.67 1.22 -0.71
N LEU A 419 0.52 -0.11 -0.76
CA LEU A 419 0.21 -0.94 0.41
C LEU A 419 1.25 -0.85 1.52
N VAL A 420 2.54 -0.81 1.18
CA VAL A 420 3.63 -0.59 2.14
C VAL A 420 3.50 0.79 2.80
N GLY A 421 3.28 1.84 2.00
CA GLY A 421 3.09 3.20 2.48
C GLY A 421 1.89 3.34 3.41
N ILE A 422 0.74 2.76 3.03
CA ILE A 422 -0.48 2.67 3.85
C ILE A 422 -0.18 1.97 5.18
N THR A 423 0.59 0.89 5.14
CA THR A 423 0.94 0.12 6.33
C THR A 423 1.72 0.95 7.32
N ILE A 424 2.79 1.60 6.89
CA ILE A 424 3.56 2.48 7.76
C ILE A 424 2.70 3.63 8.28
N ALA A 425 1.95 4.30 7.40
CA ALA A 425 1.13 5.47 7.76
C ALA A 425 0.08 5.14 8.83
N SER A 426 -0.55 3.97 8.76
CA SER A 426 -1.57 3.54 9.72
C SER A 426 -1.01 3.18 11.11
N GLY A 427 0.20 2.62 11.18
CA GLY A 427 0.90 2.44 12.45
C GLY A 427 1.18 3.79 13.11
N LEU A 428 1.65 4.76 12.32
CA LEU A 428 1.95 6.11 12.80
C LEU A 428 0.68 6.83 13.28
N SER A 429 -0.43 6.74 12.54
CA SER A 429 -1.70 7.36 12.94
C SER A 429 -2.23 6.75 14.24
N MET A 430 -2.17 5.42 14.37
CA MET A 430 -2.54 4.71 15.59
C MET A 430 -1.67 5.11 16.78
N TYR A 431 -0.36 5.25 16.58
CA TYR A 431 0.54 5.76 17.62
C TYR A 431 0.07 7.13 18.13
N PHE A 432 -0.25 8.07 17.24
CA PHE A 432 -0.71 9.41 17.65
C PHE A 432 -2.03 9.38 18.42
N LEU A 433 -2.96 8.50 18.03
CA LEU A 433 -4.20 8.28 18.78
C LEU A 433 -3.91 7.68 20.15
N ALA A 434 -3.14 6.60 20.22
CA ALA A 434 -2.84 5.90 21.46
C ALA A 434 -2.09 6.79 22.47
N ARG A 435 -1.25 7.73 22.00
CA ARG A 435 -0.56 8.71 22.88
C ARG A 435 -1.49 9.62 23.66
N ASP A 436 -2.74 9.76 23.26
CA ASP A 436 -3.75 10.50 24.01
C ASP A 436 -4.29 9.71 25.24
N PHE A 437 -4.03 8.40 25.29
CA PHE A 437 -4.56 7.49 26.29
C PHE A 437 -3.46 6.81 27.13
N VAL A 438 -2.33 6.46 26.51
CA VAL A 438 -1.20 5.73 27.12
C VAL A 438 0.15 6.42 26.89
N ARG A 439 1.19 5.97 27.61
CA ARG A 439 2.56 6.50 27.46
C ARG A 439 3.22 6.01 26.18
N GLY A 440 4.40 6.56 25.85
CA GLY A 440 5.16 6.25 24.63
C GLY A 440 5.23 4.74 24.32
N PRO A 441 5.73 3.90 25.24
CA PRO A 441 5.82 2.45 25.01
C PRO A 441 4.47 1.78 24.79
N GLY A 442 3.45 2.08 25.60
CA GLY A 442 2.10 1.53 25.38
C GLY A 442 1.48 1.97 24.05
N ALA A 443 1.78 3.19 23.59
CA ALA A 443 1.32 3.67 22.30
C ALA A 443 2.04 2.99 21.12
N VAL A 444 3.33 2.66 21.27
CA VAL A 444 4.04 1.81 20.31
C VAL A 444 3.37 0.43 20.26
N MET A 445 3.05 -0.17 21.42
CA MET A 445 2.38 -1.47 21.44
C MET A 445 0.97 -1.44 20.82
N ALA A 446 0.21 -0.36 21.00
CA ALA A 446 -1.05 -0.18 20.31
C ALA A 446 -0.87 -0.11 18.78
N ALA A 447 0.15 0.60 18.30
CA ALA A 447 0.47 0.67 16.88
C ALA A 447 0.92 -0.69 16.32
N VAL A 448 1.76 -1.44 17.04
CA VAL A 448 2.18 -2.78 16.65
C VAL A 448 0.98 -3.74 16.60
N ALA A 449 0.14 -3.75 17.63
CA ALA A 449 -1.08 -4.57 17.63
C ALA A 449 -2.01 -4.23 16.45
N TYR A 450 -2.04 -2.97 16.03
CA TYR A 450 -2.83 -2.52 14.89
C TYR A 450 -2.23 -2.90 13.54
N LEU A 451 -0.90 -2.94 13.42
CA LEU A 451 -0.18 -3.35 12.21
C LEU A 451 -0.24 -4.86 11.97
N TYR A 452 -0.24 -5.64 13.05
CA TYR A 452 -0.28 -7.11 13.02
C TYR A 452 -1.67 -7.68 13.30
N ASN A 453 -2.70 -6.83 13.30
CA ASN A 453 -4.05 -7.31 13.51
C ASN A 453 -4.40 -8.30 12.38
N PRO A 454 -4.89 -9.52 12.67
CA PRO A 454 -5.09 -10.51 11.62
C PRO A 454 -6.11 -10.08 10.55
N TYR A 455 -7.06 -9.18 10.88
CA TYR A 455 -8.10 -8.76 9.95
C TYR A 455 -7.48 -7.85 8.91
N ARG A 456 -6.60 -6.97 9.37
CA ARG A 456 -5.79 -6.12 8.50
C ARG A 456 -4.86 -6.94 7.60
N LEU A 457 -4.23 -7.98 8.14
CA LEU A 457 -3.34 -8.83 7.36
C LEU A 457 -4.14 -9.60 6.30
N ALA A 458 -5.34 -10.09 6.62
CA ALA A 458 -6.25 -10.69 5.66
C ALA A 458 -6.71 -9.67 4.59
N ASP A 459 -7.04 -8.45 5.00
CA ASP A 459 -7.42 -7.37 4.08
C ASP A 459 -6.30 -7.05 3.07
N MET A 460 -5.05 -7.08 3.52
CA MET A 460 -3.89 -6.78 2.68
C MET A 460 -3.46 -7.97 1.81
N TYR A 461 -3.43 -9.19 2.34
CA TYR A 461 -2.85 -10.36 1.67
C TYR A 461 -3.86 -11.30 1.02
N GLN A 462 -5.11 -11.32 1.47
CA GLN A 462 -6.15 -12.17 0.89
C GLN A 462 -7.07 -11.34 0.00
N ARG A 463 -7.50 -10.18 0.49
CA ARG A 463 -8.42 -9.31 -0.25
C ARG A 463 -7.70 -8.38 -1.21
N GLY A 464 -6.62 -7.73 -0.78
CA GLY A 464 -5.97 -6.71 -1.60
C GLY A 464 -6.84 -5.46 -1.79
N ASP A 465 -7.80 -5.21 -0.89
CA ASP A 465 -8.68 -4.03 -0.91
C ASP A 465 -7.91 -2.81 -0.43
N ILE A 466 -7.18 -2.18 -1.36
CA ILE A 466 -6.35 -1.01 -1.06
C ILE A 466 -7.19 0.20 -0.59
N ALA A 467 -8.47 0.26 -0.98
CA ALA A 467 -9.39 1.31 -0.59
C ALA A 467 -9.75 1.19 0.90
N GLU A 468 -10.12 0.00 1.35
CA GLU A 468 -10.35 -0.27 2.78
C GLU A 468 -9.06 -0.16 3.60
N ALA A 469 -7.94 -0.67 3.08
CA ALA A 469 -6.63 -0.60 3.74
C ALA A 469 -6.22 0.86 4.05
N LEU A 470 -6.50 1.81 3.14
CA LEU A 470 -6.23 3.24 3.37
C LEU A 470 -6.95 3.79 4.60
N ASN A 471 -8.16 3.33 4.86
CA ASN A 471 -8.95 3.79 5.99
C ASN A 471 -8.35 3.38 7.35
N PHE A 472 -7.48 2.37 7.41
CA PHE A 472 -6.65 2.12 8.61
C PHE A 472 -5.77 3.32 8.97
N VAL A 473 -5.41 4.18 8.01
CA VAL A 473 -4.68 5.43 8.29
C VAL A 473 -5.61 6.45 8.94
N PHE A 474 -6.82 6.61 8.41
CA PHE A 474 -7.68 7.74 8.74
C PHE A 474 -8.62 7.49 9.92
N PHE A 475 -9.02 6.26 10.23
CA PHE A 475 -9.83 5.99 11.42
C PHE A 475 -9.16 6.45 12.72
N PRO A 476 -7.87 6.17 12.97
CA PRO A 476 -7.20 6.68 14.15
C PRO A 476 -7.14 8.21 14.19
N LEU A 477 -6.94 8.87 13.04
CA LEU A 477 -6.85 10.34 12.95
C LEU A 477 -8.21 11.01 13.18
N ALA A 478 -9.29 10.47 12.61
CA ALA A 478 -10.64 10.94 12.83
C ALA A 478 -11.05 10.78 14.30
N LEU A 479 -10.81 9.61 14.90
CA LEU A 479 -11.09 9.39 16.33
C LEU A 479 -10.24 10.30 17.23
N LEU A 480 -8.98 10.57 16.84
CA LEU A 480 -8.09 11.50 17.52
C LEU A 480 -8.63 12.94 17.46
N ALA A 481 -9.11 13.37 16.30
CA ALA A 481 -9.68 14.69 16.11
C ALA A 481 -10.95 14.90 16.96
N VAL A 482 -11.86 13.91 16.96
CA VAL A 482 -13.07 13.92 17.80
C VAL A 482 -12.71 13.90 19.29
N SER A 483 -11.85 12.97 19.72
CA SER A 483 -11.40 12.83 21.10
C SER A 483 -10.81 14.14 21.64
N ARG A 484 -9.95 14.82 20.86
CA ARG A 484 -9.33 16.09 21.26
C ARG A 484 -10.31 17.26 21.26
N THR A 485 -11.25 17.28 20.31
CA THR A 485 -12.27 18.33 20.21
C THR A 485 -13.24 18.27 21.39
N LEU A 486 -13.55 17.07 21.89
CA LEU A 486 -14.47 16.86 23.02
C LEU A 486 -13.78 16.87 24.40
N ARG A 487 -12.50 17.27 24.49
CA ARG A 487 -11.81 17.39 25.80
C ARG A 487 -12.35 18.55 26.63
N PHE A 488 -12.85 18.24 27.82
CA PHE A 488 -13.40 19.20 28.79
C PHE A 488 -12.49 20.40 29.05
N ASN A 489 -11.21 20.16 29.39
CA ASN A 489 -10.28 21.20 29.85
C ASN A 489 -9.59 22.02 28.75
N ARG A 490 -9.90 21.81 27.47
CA ARG A 490 -9.15 22.46 26.37
C ARG A 490 -10.02 22.74 25.17
N GLN A 491 -10.09 23.99 24.74
CA GLN A 491 -10.76 24.36 23.49
C GLN A 491 -9.95 23.86 22.27
N PRO A 492 -10.62 23.46 21.19
CA PRO A 492 -9.93 23.04 19.98
C PRO A 492 -9.28 24.26 19.31
N GLY A 493 -8.05 24.11 18.83
CA GLY A 493 -7.42 25.13 18.01
C GLY A 493 -7.73 24.93 16.53
N LEU A 494 -7.54 25.98 15.71
CA LEU A 494 -7.79 25.92 14.25
C LEU A 494 -7.05 24.77 13.55
N LYS A 495 -5.84 24.42 14.00
CA LYS A 495 -5.06 23.29 13.47
C LYS A 495 -5.77 21.94 13.63
N LEU A 496 -6.52 21.78 14.73
CA LEU A 496 -7.26 20.55 14.99
C LEU A 496 -8.50 20.46 14.09
N ILE A 497 -9.19 21.59 13.89
CA ILE A 497 -10.35 21.66 13.00
C ILE A 497 -9.93 21.38 11.56
N ALA A 498 -8.86 22.05 11.08
CA ALA A 498 -8.32 21.82 9.74
C ALA A 498 -7.82 20.39 9.55
N GLY A 499 -6.97 19.88 10.47
CA GLY A 499 -6.44 18.52 10.38
C GLY A 499 -7.53 17.44 10.52
N GLY A 500 -8.54 17.70 11.33
CA GLY A 500 -9.71 16.84 11.43
C GLY A 500 -10.55 16.84 10.16
N GLY A 501 -10.82 18.00 9.57
CA GLY A 501 -11.54 18.11 8.29
C GLY A 501 -10.81 17.37 7.16
N ILE A 502 -9.49 17.51 7.07
CA ILE A 502 -8.65 16.71 6.16
C ILE A 502 -8.82 15.21 6.44
N SER A 503 -8.78 14.80 7.71
CA SER A 503 -8.92 13.38 8.06
C SER A 503 -10.28 12.81 7.66
N PHE A 504 -11.37 13.57 7.86
CA PHE A 504 -12.71 13.17 7.42
C PHE A 504 -12.83 13.12 5.90
N SER A 505 -12.30 14.11 5.19
CA SER A 505 -12.30 14.13 3.74
C SER A 505 -11.56 12.91 3.16
N LEU A 506 -10.32 12.68 3.61
CA LEU A 506 -9.51 11.56 3.13
C LEU A 506 -10.15 10.21 3.44
N MET A 507 -10.80 10.06 4.60
CA MET A 507 -11.56 8.86 4.95
C MET A 507 -12.74 8.61 3.98
N LEU A 508 -13.50 9.67 3.65
CA LEU A 508 -14.65 9.60 2.73
C LEU A 508 -14.24 9.20 1.31
N ILE A 509 -13.13 9.74 0.81
CA ILE A 509 -12.62 9.43 -0.54
C ILE A 509 -11.70 8.19 -0.59
N SER A 510 -11.37 7.59 0.56
CA SER A 510 -10.60 6.33 0.65
C SER A 510 -11.49 5.13 0.43
N HIS A 511 -12.63 5.06 1.13
CA HIS A 511 -13.62 3.99 0.96
C HIS A 511 -14.92 4.39 1.67
N GLN A 512 -15.97 4.73 0.92
CA GLN A 512 -17.20 5.31 1.44
C GLN A 512 -17.95 4.38 2.41
N LEU A 513 -17.95 3.06 2.15
CA LEU A 513 -18.66 2.10 2.99
C LEU A 513 -18.03 2.02 4.39
N SER A 514 -16.71 1.88 4.48
CA SER A 514 -16.04 1.82 5.78
C SER A 514 -16.06 3.18 6.49
N ALA A 515 -16.06 4.29 5.76
CA ALA A 515 -16.27 5.62 6.35
C ALA A 515 -17.68 5.76 6.98
N PHE A 516 -18.73 5.30 6.28
CA PHE A 516 -20.10 5.31 6.78
C PHE A 516 -20.25 4.45 8.04
N TYR A 517 -19.79 3.20 7.99
CA TYR A 517 -19.84 2.29 9.12
C TYR A 517 -19.07 2.81 10.34
N PHE A 518 -17.90 3.39 10.13
CA PHE A 518 -17.15 4.04 11.21
C PHE A 518 -17.93 5.20 11.83
N GLY A 519 -18.59 6.01 11.00
CA GLY A 519 -19.47 7.10 11.44
C GLY A 519 -20.58 6.60 12.36
N VAL A 520 -21.34 5.60 11.92
CA VAL A 520 -22.51 5.07 12.63
C VAL A 520 -22.12 4.25 13.86
N PHE A 521 -21.21 3.30 13.72
CA PHE A 521 -20.92 2.31 14.77
C PHE A 521 -19.82 2.73 15.74
N VAL A 522 -18.99 3.73 15.41
CA VAL A 522 -17.89 4.16 16.29
C VAL A 522 -18.00 5.63 16.68
N LEU A 523 -18.00 6.54 15.70
CA LEU A 523 -17.93 7.97 15.99
C LEU A 523 -19.20 8.47 16.67
N PHE A 524 -20.38 8.11 16.19
CA PHE A 524 -21.64 8.57 16.77
C PHE A 524 -21.80 8.11 18.24
N PRO A 525 -21.66 6.82 18.59
CA PRO A 525 -21.68 6.37 19.99
C PRO A 525 -20.58 7.03 20.85
N PHE A 526 -19.39 7.22 20.29
CA PHE A 526 -18.28 7.85 21.02
C PHE A 526 -18.53 9.33 21.30
N VAL A 527 -19.12 10.06 20.35
CA VAL A 527 -19.54 11.46 20.54
C VAL A 527 -20.58 11.53 21.66
N LEU A 528 -21.63 10.70 21.62
CA LEU A 528 -22.64 10.64 22.67
C LEU A 528 -22.05 10.36 24.05
N PHE A 529 -21.16 9.36 24.14
CA PHE A 529 -20.43 9.05 25.38
C PHE A 529 -19.62 10.25 25.89
N CYS A 530 -18.89 10.91 25.00
CA CYS A 530 -18.10 12.09 25.35
C CYS A 530 -18.97 13.26 25.81
N LEU A 531 -20.13 13.50 25.18
CA LEU A 531 -21.07 14.54 25.57
C LEU A 531 -21.74 14.24 26.91
N ALA A 532 -22.20 13.01 27.13
CA ALA A 532 -22.75 12.58 28.41
C ALA A 532 -21.73 12.75 29.55
N ARG A 533 -20.48 12.35 29.31
CA ARG A 533 -19.37 12.56 30.25
C ARG A 533 -19.09 14.05 30.47
N PHE A 534 -19.20 14.87 29.43
CA PHE A 534 -19.00 16.31 29.51
C PHE A 534 -20.06 16.96 30.41
N LEU A 535 -21.33 16.59 30.23
CA LEU A 535 -22.45 17.05 31.06
C LEU A 535 -22.27 16.63 32.53
N TRP A 536 -21.87 15.38 32.77
CA TRP A 536 -21.60 14.88 34.12
C TRP A 536 -20.49 15.68 34.83
N GLN A 537 -19.43 16.06 34.09
CA GLN A 537 -18.26 16.73 34.66
C GLN A 537 -18.49 18.21 34.99
N GLU A 538 -19.47 18.86 34.35
CA GLU A 538 -19.80 20.26 34.61
C GLU A 538 -20.67 20.40 35.86
N ARG A 539 -20.05 20.73 37.00
CA ARG A 539 -20.73 20.81 38.31
C ARG A 539 -21.36 22.18 38.64
N LYS A 540 -21.31 23.15 37.72
CA LYS A 540 -21.74 24.54 38.02
C LYS A 540 -23.23 24.76 37.79
N THR A 541 -23.70 24.68 36.55
CA THR A 541 -25.11 24.92 36.19
C THR A 541 -25.41 24.29 34.84
N PHE A 542 -26.62 23.74 34.66
CA PHE A 542 -27.05 23.09 33.41
C PHE A 542 -26.87 23.99 32.17
N GLY A 543 -27.26 25.27 32.26
CA GLY A 543 -27.11 26.22 31.14
C GLY A 543 -25.66 26.44 30.68
N SER A 544 -24.71 26.46 31.62
CA SER A 544 -23.28 26.57 31.30
C SER A 544 -22.72 25.30 30.66
N ALA A 545 -23.22 24.14 31.08
CA ALA A 545 -22.89 22.84 30.49
C ALA A 545 -23.40 22.76 29.06
N LEU A 546 -24.67 23.13 28.84
CA LEU A 546 -25.32 23.15 27.53
C LEU A 546 -24.60 24.07 26.55
N ARG A 547 -24.25 25.31 26.96
CA ARG A 547 -23.50 26.24 26.10
C ARG A 547 -22.16 25.65 25.65
N LYS A 548 -21.41 25.02 26.56
CA LYS A 548 -20.14 24.38 26.21
C LYS A 548 -20.34 23.19 25.28
N VAL A 549 -21.37 22.37 25.51
CA VAL A 549 -21.74 21.25 24.62
C VAL A 549 -22.07 21.75 23.22
N LEU A 550 -22.92 22.77 23.09
CA LEU A 550 -23.27 23.38 21.80
C LEU A 550 -22.03 23.93 21.07
N LEU A 551 -21.11 24.57 21.80
CA LEU A 551 -19.84 25.00 21.21
C LEU A 551 -18.99 23.82 20.70
N ARG A 552 -18.94 22.69 21.44
CA ARG A 552 -18.21 21.49 20.99
C ARG A 552 -18.86 20.85 19.77
N LEU A 553 -20.20 20.80 19.74
CA LEU A 553 -20.96 20.36 18.58
C LEU A 553 -20.71 21.28 17.38
N GLY A 554 -20.65 22.60 17.57
CA GLY A 554 -20.29 23.55 16.52
C GLY A 554 -18.90 23.28 15.92
N TYR A 555 -17.89 23.01 16.76
CA TYR A 555 -16.56 22.64 16.26
C TYR A 555 -16.53 21.29 15.54
N LEU A 556 -17.27 20.30 16.04
CA LEU A 556 -17.41 19.00 15.39
C LEU A 556 -18.10 19.14 14.03
N ALA A 557 -19.20 19.90 13.98
CA ALA A 557 -19.93 20.20 12.76
C ALA A 557 -19.06 20.96 11.75
N ALA A 558 -18.30 21.97 12.17
CA ALA A 558 -17.38 22.70 11.29
C ALA A 558 -16.29 21.78 10.69
N MET A 559 -15.77 20.85 11.49
CA MET A 559 -14.78 19.87 11.03
C MET A 559 -15.36 18.87 10.03
N VAL A 560 -16.56 18.34 10.31
CA VAL A 560 -17.27 17.41 9.41
C VAL A 560 -17.68 18.12 8.13
N ALA A 561 -18.22 19.34 8.22
CA ALA A 561 -18.60 20.16 7.07
C ALA A 561 -17.39 20.48 6.19
N LEU A 562 -16.24 20.81 6.78
CA LEU A 562 -14.98 20.97 6.04
C LEU A 562 -14.57 19.67 5.35
N GLY A 563 -14.69 18.52 6.03
CA GLY A 563 -14.39 17.22 5.45
C GLY A 563 -15.26 16.87 4.26
N VAL A 564 -16.58 17.01 4.41
CA VAL A 564 -17.58 16.79 3.35
C VAL A 564 -17.34 17.74 2.18
N GLY A 565 -17.11 19.03 2.46
CA GLY A 565 -16.81 20.03 1.43
C GLY A 565 -15.56 19.68 0.62
N LEU A 566 -14.46 19.31 1.29
CA LEU A 566 -13.22 18.89 0.62
C LEU A 566 -13.37 17.63 -0.24
N SER A 567 -14.32 16.76 0.09
CA SER A 567 -14.65 15.56 -0.71
C SER A 567 -15.85 15.74 -1.65
N ALA A 568 -16.40 16.95 -1.76
CA ALA A 568 -17.69 17.18 -2.45
C ALA A 568 -17.65 16.89 -3.94
N PHE A 569 -16.51 17.11 -4.62
CA PHE A 569 -16.28 16.73 -6.03
C PHE A 569 -16.60 15.25 -6.32
N TYR A 570 -16.48 14.39 -5.31
CA TYR A 570 -16.78 12.96 -5.38
C TYR A 570 -18.12 12.62 -4.72
N ILE A 571 -18.35 13.08 -3.49
CA ILE A 571 -19.52 12.68 -2.70
C ILE A 571 -20.84 13.22 -3.28
N VAL A 572 -20.86 14.43 -3.84
CA VAL A 572 -22.07 15.02 -4.41
C VAL A 572 -22.55 14.23 -5.64
N PRO A 573 -21.74 14.01 -6.69
CA PRO A 573 -22.17 13.18 -7.81
C PRO A 573 -22.44 11.73 -7.39
N LEU A 574 -21.63 11.14 -6.50
CA LEU A 574 -21.90 9.81 -5.93
C LEU A 574 -23.34 9.71 -5.39
N LEU A 575 -23.74 10.61 -4.49
CA LEU A 575 -25.07 10.54 -3.86
C LEU A 575 -26.23 10.81 -4.83
N LEU A 576 -26.03 11.71 -5.80
CA LEU A 576 -27.09 12.15 -6.70
C LEU A 576 -27.22 11.27 -7.96
N GLU A 577 -26.14 10.61 -8.38
CA GLU A 577 -26.05 9.87 -9.64
C GLU A 577 -26.00 8.34 -9.48
N THR A 578 -25.82 7.80 -8.25
CA THR A 578 -25.79 6.33 -8.03
C THR A 578 -27.09 5.64 -8.50
N LYS A 579 -28.22 6.35 -8.51
CA LYS A 579 -29.50 5.85 -9.04
C LYS A 579 -29.47 5.52 -10.55
N PHE A 580 -28.45 5.97 -11.27
CA PHE A 580 -28.30 5.78 -12.71
C PHE A 580 -27.37 4.60 -13.07
N ILE A 581 -26.82 3.90 -12.08
CA ILE A 581 -26.00 2.71 -12.29
C ILE A 581 -26.67 1.46 -11.71
N ARG A 582 -26.29 0.30 -12.26
CA ARG A 582 -26.72 -1.00 -11.77
C ARG A 582 -25.91 -1.40 -10.55
N VAL A 583 -26.29 -0.88 -9.38
CA VAL A 583 -25.87 -1.46 -8.10
C VAL A 583 -26.68 -2.73 -7.77
N ASP A 584 -27.34 -3.33 -8.77
CA ASP A 584 -28.27 -4.43 -8.58
C ASP A 584 -27.52 -5.77 -8.51
N THR A 585 -26.74 -5.90 -7.44
CA THR A 585 -26.81 -7.13 -6.67
C THR A 585 -27.48 -6.73 -5.38
N LYS A 586 -28.77 -7.07 -5.24
CA LYS A 586 -29.23 -7.53 -3.93
C LYS A 586 -28.22 -8.60 -3.53
N VAL A 587 -27.21 -8.20 -2.76
CA VAL A 587 -26.48 -9.16 -1.94
C VAL A 587 -27.58 -9.65 -1.04
N ASP A 588 -28.18 -10.79 -1.40
CA ASP A 588 -29.12 -11.45 -0.54
C ASP A 588 -28.32 -11.69 0.74
N ILE A 589 -28.59 -10.88 1.75
CA ILE A 589 -28.18 -11.12 3.12
C ILE A 589 -29.06 -12.32 3.54
N ASP A 590 -28.80 -13.46 2.92
CA ASP A 590 -29.30 -14.74 3.34
C ASP A 590 -28.56 -15.10 4.63
N SER A 591 -29.28 -15.79 5.51
CA SER A 591 -28.82 -16.34 6.78
C SER A 591 -27.44 -17.01 6.69
N THR A 592 -27.05 -17.50 5.51
CA THR A 592 -25.81 -18.25 5.26
C THR A 592 -24.57 -17.36 5.04
N TYR A 593 -24.70 -16.12 4.53
CA TYR A 593 -23.55 -15.27 4.14
C TYR A 593 -23.43 -14.01 4.99
N GLY A 594 -22.31 -13.86 5.71
CA GLY A 594 -21.87 -12.58 6.28
C GLY A 594 -22.00 -12.42 7.81
N PHE A 595 -22.65 -13.36 8.51
CA PHE A 595 -22.76 -13.38 9.97
C PHE A 595 -21.73 -14.32 10.63
N LEU A 596 -21.51 -14.14 11.94
CA LEU A 596 -20.58 -14.93 12.74
C LEU A 596 -21.10 -16.34 13.09
N GLU A 597 -22.42 -16.56 13.15
CA GLU A 597 -23.01 -17.80 13.69
C GLU A 597 -22.77 -19.06 12.83
N PRO A 598 -22.90 -19.05 11.49
CA PRO A 598 -22.50 -20.20 10.65
C PRO A 598 -21.01 -20.56 10.81
N ASN A 599 -20.21 -19.60 11.28
CA ASN A 599 -18.76 -19.67 11.43
C ASN A 599 -18.28 -20.00 12.86
N LEU A 600 -19.19 -20.02 13.85
CA LEU A 600 -18.90 -20.32 15.26
C LEU A 600 -19.01 -21.82 15.59
N SER A 601 -19.74 -22.58 14.78
CA SER A 601 -19.98 -24.02 14.95
C SER A 601 -18.70 -24.87 14.80
N ASN A 602 -17.69 -24.38 14.07
CA ASN A 602 -16.38 -25.02 13.90
C ASN A 602 -15.29 -24.41 14.81
N TRP A 603 -15.43 -24.55 16.13
CA TRP A 603 -14.43 -24.04 17.08
C TRP A 603 -13.02 -24.63 16.88
N LYS A 604 -12.92 -25.82 16.27
CA LYS A 604 -11.64 -26.47 15.93
C LYS A 604 -10.90 -25.71 14.81
N ASP A 605 -11.62 -25.12 13.86
CA ASP A 605 -11.05 -24.29 12.79
C ASP A 605 -10.51 -22.97 13.36
N TRP A 606 -11.17 -22.41 14.37
CA TRP A 606 -10.70 -21.18 15.04
C TRP A 606 -9.34 -21.28 15.73
N VAL A 607 -9.01 -22.46 16.25
CA VAL A 607 -7.72 -22.72 16.92
C VAL A 607 -6.67 -23.18 15.92
N SER A 608 -7.07 -23.71 14.74
CA SER A 608 -6.18 -24.36 13.78
C SER A 608 -6.00 -23.64 12.44
N SER A 609 -6.79 -22.61 12.13
CA SER A 609 -6.86 -22.03 10.78
C SER A 609 -6.27 -20.62 10.68
N ILE A 610 -4.95 -20.56 10.49
CA ILE A 610 -4.42 -19.95 9.27
C ILE A 610 -3.96 -21.12 8.41
N ARG A 611 -4.92 -21.80 7.76
CA ARG A 611 -4.58 -22.76 6.70
C ARG A 611 -4.38 -21.99 5.39
N PRO A 612 -3.55 -22.49 4.45
CA PRO A 612 -3.68 -22.09 3.05
C PRO A 612 -5.14 -22.30 2.65
N LEU A 613 -5.86 -21.22 2.35
CA LEU A 613 -7.18 -21.33 1.75
C LEU A 613 -6.97 -21.77 0.31
N GLU A 614 -7.15 -23.06 0.05
CA GLU A 614 -7.49 -23.54 -1.29
C GLU A 614 -8.81 -22.86 -1.68
N TRP A 615 -8.73 -21.96 -2.67
CA TRP A 615 -9.80 -21.21 -3.32
C TRP A 615 -11.11 -21.03 -2.55
N ALA A 616 -11.25 -19.87 -1.89
CA ALA A 616 -12.46 -19.04 -1.72
C ALA A 616 -13.86 -19.65 -1.48
N ASP A 617 -14.01 -20.95 -1.28
CA ASP A 617 -15.31 -21.60 -1.23
C ASP A 617 -15.63 -22.09 0.19
N LYS A 618 -16.65 -21.43 0.75
CA LYS A 618 -17.43 -21.79 1.94
C LYS A 618 -16.73 -21.51 3.29
N SER A 619 -17.15 -20.39 3.90
CA SER A 619 -16.92 -19.94 5.29
C SER A 619 -15.66 -19.11 5.54
N MET A 620 -15.72 -17.83 5.11
CA MET A 620 -14.92 -16.76 5.71
C MET A 620 -15.26 -16.66 7.21
N THR A 621 -14.53 -17.39 8.06
CA THR A 621 -14.75 -17.39 9.50
C THR A 621 -14.15 -16.10 10.10
N ASN A 622 -14.95 -15.03 10.11
CA ASN A 622 -14.52 -13.66 10.42
C ASN A 622 -13.78 -13.47 11.76
N LEU A 623 -13.93 -14.40 12.71
CA LEU A 623 -13.20 -14.37 13.98
C LEU A 623 -11.83 -15.06 13.94
N ALA A 624 -11.61 -16.00 13.02
CA ALA A 624 -10.27 -16.46 12.68
C ALA A 624 -9.44 -15.28 12.13
N TRP A 625 -10.09 -14.38 11.39
CA TRP A 625 -9.48 -13.12 10.92
C TRP A 625 -9.19 -12.14 12.06
N PHE A 626 -9.60 -12.35 13.30
CA PHE A 626 -9.21 -11.45 14.40
C PHE A 626 -8.13 -12.04 15.30
N GLY A 627 -8.08 -13.37 15.38
CA GLY A 627 -7.26 -14.10 16.32
C GLY A 627 -7.82 -14.02 17.76
N PRO A 628 -8.18 -15.14 18.40
CA PRO A 628 -8.62 -15.16 19.80
C PRO A 628 -7.66 -14.47 20.77
N THR A 629 -6.37 -14.48 20.45
CA THR A 629 -5.28 -13.86 21.20
C THR A 629 -5.42 -12.33 21.25
N SER A 630 -5.79 -11.68 20.14
CA SER A 630 -6.03 -10.23 20.10
C SER A 630 -7.22 -9.83 20.99
N LEU A 631 -8.31 -10.60 20.97
CA LEU A 631 -9.47 -10.35 21.83
C LEU A 631 -9.13 -10.58 23.31
N MET A 632 -8.40 -11.66 23.61
CA MET A 632 -7.95 -11.96 24.97
C MET A 632 -7.06 -10.85 25.52
N LEU A 633 -6.09 -10.37 24.75
CA LEU A 633 -5.21 -9.27 25.16
C LEU A 633 -5.99 -7.96 25.33
N ALA A 634 -6.97 -7.69 24.47
CA ALA A 634 -7.85 -6.53 24.62
C ALA A 634 -8.72 -6.63 25.88
N LEU A 635 -9.27 -7.83 26.17
CA LEU A 635 -10.03 -8.11 27.40
C LEU A 635 -9.16 -7.91 28.65
N LEU A 636 -7.95 -8.46 28.66
CA LEU A 636 -6.98 -8.24 29.75
C LEU A 636 -6.65 -6.74 29.90
N GLY A 637 -6.54 -6.01 28.79
CA GLY A 637 -6.41 -4.55 28.78
C GLY A 637 -7.59 -3.84 29.45
N ALA A 638 -8.82 -4.25 29.14
CA ALA A 638 -10.03 -3.75 29.77
C ALA A 638 -10.08 -4.07 31.28
N LEU A 639 -9.81 -5.32 31.66
CA LEU A 639 -9.75 -5.75 33.06
C LEU A 639 -8.67 -4.98 33.83
N SER A 640 -7.54 -4.68 33.20
CA SER A 640 -6.49 -3.87 33.81
C SER A 640 -6.99 -2.47 34.20
N LEU A 641 -8.01 -1.92 33.53
CA LEU A 641 -8.57 -0.61 33.87
C LEU A 641 -9.41 -0.63 35.15
N LEU A 642 -9.92 -1.80 35.55
CA LEU A 642 -10.67 -1.99 36.80
C LEU A 642 -9.74 -1.96 38.02
N LEU A 643 -8.47 -2.33 37.84
CA LEU A 643 -7.46 -2.32 38.89
C LEU A 643 -7.10 -0.89 39.35
N PRO A 644 -6.91 -0.67 40.67
CA PRO A 644 -6.62 0.64 41.22
C PRO A 644 -5.32 1.24 40.64
N GLY A 645 -5.35 2.53 40.31
CA GLY A 645 -4.17 3.25 39.82
C GLY A 645 -4.43 4.72 39.51
N LYS A 646 -3.66 5.62 40.12
CA LYS A 646 -3.81 7.08 39.95
C LYS A 646 -3.69 7.54 38.49
N SER A 647 -2.85 6.88 37.69
CA SER A 647 -2.72 7.20 36.25
C SER A 647 -3.90 6.74 35.38
N LYS A 648 -4.69 5.77 35.86
CA LYS A 648 -5.80 5.15 35.10
C LYS A 648 -7.11 5.92 35.23
N LYS A 649 -7.31 6.69 36.32
CA LYS A 649 -8.56 7.42 36.60
C LYS A 649 -9.05 8.30 35.43
N ARG A 650 -8.13 8.90 34.67
CA ARG A 650 -8.48 9.76 33.53
C ARG A 650 -9.07 8.98 32.36
N PHE A 651 -8.53 7.79 32.08
CA PHE A 651 -8.85 7.00 30.90
C PHE A 651 -9.84 5.85 31.17
N ARG A 652 -10.01 5.43 32.43
CA ARG A 652 -10.87 4.29 32.81
C ARG A 652 -12.24 4.30 32.14
N GLY A 653 -12.96 5.42 32.20
CA GLY A 653 -14.28 5.53 31.57
C GLY A 653 -14.25 5.34 30.05
N THR A 654 -13.29 5.95 29.35
CA THR A 654 -13.17 5.83 27.90
C THR A 654 -12.73 4.42 27.47
N GLY A 655 -11.78 3.81 28.18
CA GLY A 655 -11.33 2.46 27.85
C GLY A 655 -12.41 1.41 28.13
N LEU A 656 -13.18 1.55 29.21
CA LEU A 656 -14.33 0.66 29.46
C LEU A 656 -15.45 0.86 28.42
N PHE A 657 -15.68 2.11 27.98
CA PHE A 657 -16.60 2.37 26.87
C PHE A 657 -16.14 1.66 25.59
N PHE A 658 -14.85 1.73 25.22
CA PHE A 658 -14.32 1.01 24.06
C PHE A 658 -14.43 -0.52 24.22
N ALA A 659 -14.22 -1.05 25.42
CA ALA A 659 -14.42 -2.48 25.69
C ALA A 659 -15.89 -2.89 25.49
N GLY A 660 -16.84 -2.10 26.01
CA GLY A 660 -18.28 -2.34 25.77
C GLY A 660 -18.66 -2.20 24.30
N LEU A 661 -18.07 -1.24 23.59
CA LEU A 661 -18.31 -1.03 22.17
C LEU A 661 -17.80 -2.21 21.32
N ILE A 662 -16.65 -2.81 21.67
CA ILE A 662 -16.19 -4.06 21.03
C ILE A 662 -17.24 -5.16 21.16
N VAL A 663 -17.84 -5.34 22.34
CA VAL A 663 -18.90 -6.33 22.55
C VAL A 663 -20.11 -6.05 21.65
N VAL A 664 -20.55 -4.78 21.57
CA VAL A 664 -21.64 -4.37 20.68
C VAL A 664 -21.31 -4.66 19.21
N LEU A 665 -20.09 -4.34 18.75
CA LEU A 665 -19.65 -4.58 17.38
C LEU A 665 -19.61 -6.08 17.05
N LEU A 666 -19.20 -6.93 17.98
CA LEU A 666 -19.23 -8.39 17.80
C LEU A 666 -20.67 -8.92 17.78
N VAL A 667 -21.54 -8.38 18.63
CA VAL A 667 -22.97 -8.72 18.67
C VAL A 667 -23.69 -8.33 17.38
N MET A 668 -23.41 -7.16 16.80
CA MET A 668 -23.99 -6.70 15.53
C MET A 668 -23.65 -7.58 14.31
N GLN A 669 -22.75 -8.54 14.48
CA GLN A 669 -22.37 -9.51 13.45
C GLN A 669 -23.02 -10.88 13.66
N MET A 670 -23.90 -11.03 14.66
CA MET A 670 -24.65 -12.25 14.94
C MET A 670 -25.97 -12.28 14.15
N GLN A 671 -26.46 -13.44 13.73
CA GLN A 671 -27.66 -13.57 12.88
C GLN A 671 -28.91 -13.02 13.56
N PHE A 672 -29.01 -13.06 14.88
CA PHE A 672 -30.16 -12.46 15.58
C PHE A 672 -30.29 -10.95 15.35
N THR A 673 -29.24 -10.29 14.85
CA THR A 673 -29.28 -8.86 14.47
C THR A 673 -29.75 -8.64 13.03
N LEU A 674 -30.06 -9.70 12.27
CA LEU A 674 -30.61 -9.60 10.91
C LEU A 674 -31.84 -8.67 10.80
N PRO A 675 -32.79 -8.63 11.77
CA PRO A 675 -33.89 -7.66 11.72
C PRO A 675 -33.40 -6.21 11.73
N PHE A 676 -32.30 -5.89 12.39
CA PHE A 676 -31.71 -4.55 12.34
C PHE A 676 -31.19 -4.25 10.92
N TRP A 677 -30.45 -5.18 10.32
CA TRP A 677 -29.88 -5.02 8.98
C TRP A 677 -30.95 -4.91 7.88
N LYS A 678 -32.06 -5.65 8.00
CA LYS A 678 -33.17 -5.61 7.03
C LYS A 678 -34.08 -4.39 7.18
N ASN A 679 -34.35 -3.94 8.40
CA ASN A 679 -35.39 -2.94 8.66
C ASN A 679 -34.86 -1.51 8.84
N VAL A 680 -33.57 -1.33 9.17
CA VAL A 680 -33.01 0.02 9.30
C VAL A 680 -32.68 0.58 7.91
N PRO A 681 -33.26 1.73 7.51
CA PRO A 681 -33.01 2.32 6.20
C PRO A 681 -31.51 2.52 5.95
N GLY A 682 -31.09 2.18 4.74
CA GLY A 682 -29.69 2.23 4.36
C GLY A 682 -28.88 0.99 4.73
N MET A 683 -29.17 0.28 5.83
CA MET A 683 -28.35 -0.87 6.29
C MET A 683 -28.41 -2.07 5.34
N ILE A 684 -29.52 -2.27 4.64
CA ILE A 684 -29.69 -3.37 3.67
C ILE A 684 -28.84 -3.20 2.40
N PHE A 685 -28.44 -1.97 2.08
CA PHE A 685 -27.56 -1.66 0.95
C PHE A 685 -26.08 -1.85 1.28
N ILE A 686 -25.76 -2.12 2.55
CA ILE A 686 -24.37 -2.14 3.03
C ILE A 686 -23.97 -3.59 3.23
N GLN A 687 -22.98 -3.99 2.44
CA GLN A 687 -22.51 -5.38 2.38
C GLN A 687 -21.90 -5.83 3.72
N PHE A 688 -22.18 -7.09 4.04
CA PHE A 688 -21.68 -7.96 5.11
C PHE A 688 -21.42 -7.36 6.52
N PRO A 689 -22.12 -7.84 7.56
CA PRO A 689 -21.87 -7.45 8.95
C PRO A 689 -20.41 -7.61 9.39
N TRP A 690 -19.69 -8.62 8.90
CA TRP A 690 -18.30 -8.89 9.27
C TRP A 690 -17.32 -7.74 9.05
N ARG A 691 -17.66 -6.77 8.19
CA ARG A 691 -16.87 -5.54 8.00
C ARG A 691 -16.73 -4.73 9.29
N LEU A 692 -17.58 -4.94 10.29
CA LEU A 692 -17.42 -4.33 11.62
C LEU A 692 -16.13 -4.77 12.33
N MET A 693 -15.49 -5.87 11.89
CA MET A 693 -14.24 -6.37 12.46
C MET A 693 -13.07 -5.39 12.33
N ILE A 694 -13.08 -4.53 11.30
CA ILE A 694 -12.08 -3.45 11.14
C ILE A 694 -12.08 -2.47 12.33
N TYR A 695 -13.25 -2.22 12.92
CA TYR A 695 -13.39 -1.33 14.08
C TYR A 695 -13.06 -2.05 15.38
N VAL A 696 -13.35 -3.35 15.45
CA VAL A 696 -12.86 -4.19 16.56
C VAL A 696 -11.33 -4.14 16.59
N ALA A 697 -10.67 -4.20 15.43
CA ALA A 697 -9.20 -4.13 15.31
C ALA A 697 -8.64 -2.82 15.84
N LEU A 698 -9.27 -1.70 15.47
CA LEU A 698 -8.93 -0.37 15.98
C LEU A 698 -9.06 -0.28 17.51
N LEU A 699 -10.22 -0.64 18.06
CA LEU A 699 -10.50 -0.45 19.49
C LEU A 699 -9.71 -1.43 20.37
N ALA A 700 -9.59 -2.69 19.94
CA ALA A 700 -8.83 -3.71 20.66
C ALA A 700 -7.34 -3.34 20.74
N SER A 701 -6.76 -2.83 19.66
CA SER A 701 -5.37 -2.39 19.62
C SER A 701 -5.08 -1.27 20.64
N LEU A 702 -6.03 -0.36 20.89
CA LEU A 702 -5.92 0.62 21.97
C LEU A 702 -5.90 -0.04 23.35
N LEU A 703 -6.77 -1.03 23.59
CA LEU A 703 -6.82 -1.78 24.86
C LEU A 703 -5.57 -2.63 25.09
N ILE A 704 -4.98 -3.18 24.03
CA ILE A 704 -3.68 -3.87 24.09
C ILE A 704 -2.57 -2.88 24.51
N GLY A 705 -2.58 -1.66 23.97
CA GLY A 705 -1.66 -0.60 24.42
C GLY A 705 -1.84 -0.22 25.89
N VAL A 706 -3.07 -0.28 26.41
CA VAL A 706 -3.40 -0.06 27.83
C VAL A 706 -2.86 -1.18 28.70
N LEU A 707 -3.04 -2.44 28.27
CA LEU A 707 -2.46 -3.60 28.92
C LEU A 707 -0.95 -3.45 29.01
N ALA A 708 -0.28 -3.12 27.90
CA ALA A 708 1.15 -2.91 27.86
C ALA A 708 1.61 -1.78 28.80
N ASP A 709 0.96 -0.61 28.78
CA ASP A 709 1.29 0.50 29.69
C ASP A 709 1.05 0.14 31.16
N PHE A 710 0.09 -0.73 31.46
CA PHE A 710 -0.11 -1.26 32.81
C PHE A 710 1.00 -2.23 33.21
N ILE A 711 1.30 -3.21 32.35
CA ILE A 711 2.34 -4.22 32.54
C ILE A 711 3.70 -3.56 32.76
N PHE A 712 4.05 -2.53 31.97
CA PHE A 712 5.28 -1.76 32.15
C PHE A 712 5.36 -0.99 33.48
N LYS A 713 4.24 -0.81 34.20
CA LYS A 713 4.19 -0.14 35.52
C LYS A 713 4.20 -1.09 36.72
N LEU A 714 3.78 -2.36 36.57
CA LEU A 714 3.73 -3.35 37.65
C LEU A 714 5.03 -3.42 38.49
N PRO A 715 6.23 -3.38 37.90
CA PRO A 715 7.48 -3.42 38.66
C PRO A 715 7.70 -2.25 39.60
N CYS A 716 7.15 -1.08 39.25
CA CYS A 716 7.29 0.14 40.05
C CYS A 716 6.39 0.13 41.29
N LEU A 717 5.36 -0.72 41.32
CA LEU A 717 4.41 -0.82 42.44
C LEU A 717 4.86 -1.83 43.50
N ALA A 718 5.42 -2.98 43.08
CA ALA A 718 5.91 -4.03 43.99
C ALA A 718 7.10 -3.56 44.87
N LEU A 719 7.91 -2.61 44.38
CA LEU A 719 9.09 -2.10 45.10
C LEU A 719 8.78 -0.99 46.11
N VAL A 720 7.56 -0.42 46.12
CA VAL A 720 7.18 0.68 47.03
C VAL A 720 6.80 0.19 48.44
N HIS A 721 6.55 -1.12 48.62
CA HIS A 721 6.12 -1.70 49.90
C HIS A 721 7.25 -2.22 50.82
N ARG A 722 8.54 -2.05 50.47
CA ARG A 722 9.67 -2.37 51.38
C ARG A 722 10.65 -1.19 51.53
N PRO A 723 10.45 -0.29 52.51
CA PRO A 723 11.12 1.01 52.54
C PRO A 723 12.61 0.98 52.96
N ASN A 724 13.07 0.00 53.76
CA ASN A 724 14.37 0.12 54.44
C ASN A 724 15.56 -0.58 53.75
N THR A 725 15.37 -1.68 53.02
CA THR A 725 16.45 -2.29 52.19
C THR A 725 16.49 -1.73 50.77
N ALA A 726 15.39 -1.12 50.32
CA ALA A 726 15.29 -0.58 48.98
C ALA A 726 16.11 0.70 48.79
N LYS A 727 16.37 1.53 49.82
CA LYS A 727 17.05 2.84 49.63
C LYS A 727 18.49 2.73 49.10
N LEU A 728 19.25 1.68 49.49
CA LEU A 728 20.62 1.45 48.99
C LEU A 728 20.65 0.69 47.64
N PHE A 729 19.69 -0.21 47.39
CA PHE A 729 19.55 -0.91 46.11
C PHE A 729 18.90 -0.03 45.01
N MET A 730 18.09 0.97 45.42
CA MET A 730 17.32 1.88 44.56
C MET A 730 18.17 2.88 43.77
N LEU A 731 19.40 3.19 44.22
CA LEU A 731 20.21 4.24 43.60
C LEU A 731 21.03 3.76 42.38
N ARG A 732 21.20 2.44 42.17
CA ARG A 732 22.14 1.91 41.15
C ARG A 732 21.50 1.07 40.03
N HIS A 733 20.32 0.48 40.23
CA HIS A 733 19.70 -0.46 39.26
C HIS A 733 18.23 -0.16 38.95
N ARG A 734 17.92 1.13 38.80
CA ARG A 734 16.60 1.73 38.56
C ARG A 734 15.79 1.05 37.43
N ASN A 735 14.74 0.30 37.76
CA ASN A 735 13.56 -0.01 36.91
C ASN A 735 13.71 -0.99 35.72
N TYR A 736 14.89 -1.24 35.17
CA TYR A 736 14.97 -1.85 33.84
C TYR A 736 14.83 -3.38 33.78
N ARG A 737 15.21 -4.12 34.84
CA ARG A 737 15.24 -5.60 34.84
C ARG A 737 13.85 -6.26 34.84
N LEU A 738 12.87 -5.61 35.48
CA LEU A 738 11.49 -6.09 35.50
C LEU A 738 10.66 -5.53 34.33
N SER A 739 11.03 -4.37 33.77
CA SER A 739 10.55 -3.90 32.46
C SER A 739 10.96 -4.83 31.32
N LEU A 740 12.14 -5.46 31.45
CA LEU A 740 12.64 -6.51 30.57
C LEU A 740 11.75 -7.76 30.62
N LEU A 741 11.40 -8.25 31.82
CA LEU A 741 10.50 -9.40 31.99
C LEU A 741 9.08 -9.12 31.47
N SER A 742 8.57 -7.91 31.68
CA SER A 742 7.25 -7.50 31.18
C SER A 742 7.22 -7.27 29.67
N GLY A 743 8.29 -6.70 29.10
CA GLY A 743 8.49 -6.62 27.66
C GLY A 743 8.63 -7.99 27.02
N LEU A 744 9.42 -8.89 27.64
CA LEU A 744 9.53 -10.29 27.24
C LEU A 744 8.19 -10.99 27.31
N VAL A 745 7.37 -10.81 28.35
CA VAL A 745 6.02 -11.40 28.42
C VAL A 745 5.10 -10.85 27.33
N VAL A 746 5.12 -9.54 27.02
CA VAL A 746 4.29 -8.98 25.95
C VAL A 746 4.78 -9.41 24.55
N ILE A 747 6.10 -9.48 24.34
CA ILE A 747 6.72 -10.00 23.11
C ILE A 747 6.49 -11.50 22.98
N SER A 748 6.55 -12.26 24.07
CA SER A 748 6.22 -13.68 24.11
C SER A 748 4.73 -13.88 23.91
N LEU A 749 3.84 -13.01 24.39
CA LEU A 749 2.39 -13.10 24.15
C LEU A 749 2.00 -12.66 22.73
N LEU A 750 2.72 -11.72 22.12
CA LEU A 750 2.57 -11.35 20.71
C LEU A 750 3.22 -12.39 19.79
N GLY A 751 4.36 -12.94 20.19
CA GLY A 751 5.03 -14.05 19.52
C GLY A 751 4.27 -15.36 19.66
N LEU A 752 3.65 -15.63 20.82
CA LEU A 752 2.67 -16.69 21.04
C LEU A 752 1.39 -16.38 20.26
N GLY A 753 0.97 -15.11 20.16
CA GLY A 753 -0.13 -14.70 19.29
C GLY A 753 0.14 -15.06 17.83
N LEU A 754 1.34 -14.78 17.34
CA LEU A 754 1.83 -15.08 16.00
C LEU A 754 2.14 -16.58 15.80
N ALA A 755 2.52 -17.30 16.86
CA ALA A 755 2.78 -18.74 16.84
C ALA A 755 1.50 -19.58 17.01
N PHE A 756 0.49 -19.10 17.73
CA PHE A 756 -0.84 -19.73 17.82
C PHE A 756 -1.72 -19.38 16.62
N THR A 757 -1.43 -18.30 15.90
CA THR A 757 -1.90 -18.14 14.52
C THR A 757 -1.12 -19.01 13.52
N GLY A 758 -0.13 -19.80 13.97
CA GLY A 758 0.88 -20.42 13.10
C GLY A 758 1.37 -21.81 13.54
N SER A 759 0.55 -22.61 14.24
CA SER A 759 0.70 -24.07 14.25
C SER A 759 -0.15 -24.75 13.19
N GLY A 760 -1.18 -24.05 12.71
CA GLY A 760 -1.50 -24.17 11.30
C GLY A 760 -0.21 -23.78 10.60
N ARG A 761 0.37 -24.69 9.83
CA ARG A 761 1.14 -24.26 8.69
C ARG A 761 0.36 -23.07 8.10
N VAL A 762 0.83 -21.84 8.33
CA VAL A 762 0.99 -20.93 7.20
C VAL A 762 2.05 -21.64 6.36
N ASP A 763 1.65 -22.77 5.79
CA ASP A 763 1.76 -22.96 4.39
C ASP A 763 1.13 -21.63 3.88
N LEU A 764 1.98 -20.58 3.80
CA LEU A 764 2.43 -20.18 2.48
C LEU A 764 2.79 -21.53 1.88
N ASN A 765 1.80 -22.27 1.39
CA ASN A 765 2.09 -23.35 0.52
C ASN A 765 2.74 -22.51 -0.54
N TYR A 766 4.06 -22.56 -0.51
CA TYR A 766 4.82 -22.53 -1.69
C TYR A 766 4.30 -23.78 -2.47
N TYR A 767 3.04 -23.75 -2.93
CA TYR A 767 2.84 -23.45 -4.32
C TYR A 767 3.96 -22.45 -4.59
N PRO A 768 5.07 -22.88 -5.24
CA PRO A 768 5.60 -21.97 -6.23
C PRO A 768 4.38 -21.29 -6.85
N PRO A 769 4.43 -20.05 -7.29
CA PRO A 769 3.47 -19.68 -8.29
C PRO A 769 3.62 -20.65 -9.51
N SER A 770 3.31 -21.96 -9.43
CA SER A 770 2.26 -22.57 -10.18
C SER A 770 1.09 -21.61 -10.12
N PHE A 771 1.19 -20.69 -11.06
CA PHE A 771 0.13 -20.14 -11.88
C PHE A 771 -0.90 -21.20 -12.37
N SER A 772 -1.22 -22.24 -11.58
CA SER A 772 -2.23 -23.26 -11.89
C SER A 772 -3.65 -22.76 -11.58
N GLY A 773 -3.78 -21.58 -10.97
CA GLY A 773 -5.05 -20.88 -10.74
C GLY A 773 -5.07 -19.45 -11.27
N THR A 774 -4.12 -19.08 -12.13
CA THR A 774 -4.07 -17.72 -12.69
C THR A 774 -5.08 -17.54 -13.80
N TYR A 775 -5.79 -16.44 -13.71
CA TYR A 775 -6.32 -15.75 -14.87
C TYR A 775 -5.21 -15.65 -15.91
N SER A 776 -5.41 -16.30 -17.07
CA SER A 776 -4.53 -16.13 -18.23
C SER A 776 -4.42 -14.65 -18.58
N THR A 777 -3.39 -14.21 -19.32
CA THR A 777 -3.41 -12.86 -19.92
C THR A 777 -4.71 -12.63 -20.70
N GLY A 778 -5.27 -13.67 -21.32
CA GLY A 778 -6.61 -13.62 -21.92
C GLY A 778 -7.71 -13.33 -20.90
N THR A 779 -7.61 -13.78 -19.65
CA THR A 779 -8.59 -13.49 -18.60
C THR A 779 -8.37 -12.12 -17.95
N LEU A 780 -7.14 -11.63 -17.83
CA LEU A 780 -6.86 -10.25 -17.40
C LEU A 780 -7.27 -9.23 -18.48
N ILE A 781 -7.01 -9.54 -19.75
CA ILE A 781 -7.55 -8.80 -20.91
C ILE A 781 -9.07 -8.86 -20.87
N ASN A 782 -9.68 -10.04 -20.69
CA ASN A 782 -11.13 -10.16 -20.59
C ASN A 782 -11.68 -9.41 -19.37
N GLN A 783 -10.98 -9.33 -18.22
CA GLN A 783 -11.41 -8.50 -17.08
C GLN A 783 -11.25 -7.00 -17.36
N PHE A 784 -10.16 -6.58 -17.98
CA PHE A 784 -9.95 -5.19 -18.42
C PHE A 784 -10.99 -4.78 -19.47
N GLU A 785 -11.24 -5.65 -20.45
CA GLU A 785 -12.24 -5.47 -21.50
C GLU A 785 -13.65 -5.54 -20.94
N ASN A 786 -13.99 -6.45 -20.01
CA ASN A 786 -15.31 -6.43 -19.36
C ASN A 786 -15.48 -5.17 -18.51
N GLY A 787 -14.40 -4.72 -17.86
CA GLY A 787 -14.46 -3.73 -16.79
C GLY A 787 -15.27 -4.26 -15.61
N ASP A 788 -15.80 -3.33 -14.81
CA ASP A 788 -16.62 -3.68 -13.64
C ASP A 788 -18.12 -3.61 -13.98
N LEU A 789 -18.80 -4.76 -13.83
CA LEU A 789 -20.23 -4.94 -14.05
C LEU A 789 -21.12 -4.09 -13.11
N PHE A 790 -20.63 -3.76 -11.91
CA PHE A 790 -21.37 -3.04 -10.87
C PHE A 790 -21.57 -1.55 -11.16
N TYR A 791 -20.80 -0.98 -12.10
CA TYR A 791 -20.84 0.45 -12.44
C TYR A 791 -21.34 0.70 -13.87
N LEU A 792 -22.08 -0.26 -14.42
CA LEU A 792 -22.77 -0.09 -15.69
C LEU A 792 -23.99 0.82 -15.54
N PRO A 793 -24.25 1.71 -16.51
CA PRO A 793 -25.48 2.49 -16.51
C PRO A 793 -26.75 1.62 -16.56
N ILE A 794 -27.85 2.05 -15.93
CA ILE A 794 -29.08 1.24 -15.84
C ILE A 794 -29.69 0.86 -17.20
N TRP A 795 -29.51 1.70 -18.22
CA TRP A 795 -29.99 1.48 -19.59
C TRP A 795 -29.02 0.63 -20.43
N ALA A 796 -27.78 0.40 -20.00
CA ALA A 796 -26.79 -0.39 -20.75
C ALA A 796 -27.18 -1.88 -20.76
N ARG A 797 -27.13 -2.57 -21.90
CA ARG A 797 -27.42 -4.02 -21.93
C ARG A 797 -26.38 -4.83 -21.12
N SER A 798 -26.77 -6.00 -20.59
CA SER A 798 -25.82 -6.89 -19.89
C SER A 798 -24.68 -7.30 -20.82
N LEU A 799 -23.45 -7.31 -20.29
CA LEU A 799 -22.24 -7.63 -21.08
C LEU A 799 -22.30 -9.02 -21.71
N ASP A 800 -22.94 -9.99 -21.06
CA ASP A 800 -23.07 -11.37 -21.55
C ASP A 800 -23.83 -11.48 -22.88
N THR A 801 -24.62 -10.46 -23.20
CA THR A 801 -25.48 -10.41 -24.39
C THR A 801 -25.04 -9.36 -25.41
N LEU A 802 -23.90 -8.73 -25.17
CA LEU A 802 -23.33 -7.77 -26.10
C LEU A 802 -22.66 -8.47 -27.27
N ASP A 803 -22.90 -7.94 -28.45
CA ASP A 803 -22.10 -8.25 -29.62
C ASP A 803 -20.65 -7.81 -29.37
N LYS A 804 -19.67 -8.67 -29.63
CA LYS A 804 -18.26 -8.36 -29.42
C LYS A 804 -17.60 -7.78 -30.68
N ASP A 805 -18.34 -7.73 -31.78
CA ASP A 805 -17.86 -7.21 -33.06
C ASP A 805 -17.60 -5.68 -33.06
N PRO A 806 -16.71 -5.20 -33.95
CA PRO A 806 -16.06 -3.90 -33.82
C PRO A 806 -17.00 -2.69 -33.98
N TYR A 807 -16.95 -1.81 -32.98
CA TYR A 807 -16.80 -0.34 -33.00
C TYR A 807 -17.29 0.49 -34.20
N ARG A 808 -18.41 0.17 -34.84
CA ARG A 808 -18.96 1.00 -35.91
C ARG A 808 -20.17 1.77 -35.41
N ALA A 809 -20.04 3.09 -35.38
CA ALA A 809 -21.21 3.95 -35.35
C ALA A 809 -21.95 3.79 -36.69
N TYR A 810 -23.28 3.87 -36.65
CA TYR A 810 -24.12 3.63 -37.82
C TYR A 810 -25.36 4.51 -37.77
N ILE A 811 -26.00 4.69 -38.92
CA ILE A 811 -27.27 5.41 -39.01
C ILE A 811 -28.40 4.39 -39.15
N VAL A 812 -29.46 4.54 -38.37
CA VAL A 812 -30.70 3.77 -38.54
C VAL A 812 -31.67 4.57 -39.39
N ARG A 813 -32.16 3.96 -40.47
CA ARG A 813 -33.24 4.46 -41.33
C ARG A 813 -34.26 3.34 -41.54
N ASP A 814 -35.54 3.65 -41.40
CA ASP A 814 -36.64 2.69 -41.53
C ASP A 814 -36.45 1.39 -40.71
N GLY A 815 -35.83 1.53 -39.53
CA GLY A 815 -35.54 0.40 -38.63
C GLY A 815 -34.34 -0.46 -39.03
N GLN A 816 -33.61 -0.13 -40.10
CA GLN A 816 -32.45 -0.88 -40.58
C GLN A 816 -31.14 -0.11 -40.35
N PRO A 817 -30.07 -0.78 -39.86
CA PRO A 817 -28.76 -0.17 -39.70
C PRO A 817 -28.08 0.03 -41.06
N GLN A 818 -27.47 1.18 -41.24
CA GLN A 818 -26.69 1.58 -42.41
C GLN A 818 -25.28 1.85 -41.93
N THR A 819 -24.35 0.97 -42.28
CA THR A 819 -22.96 1.00 -41.79
C THR A 819 -22.05 1.97 -42.55
N ASP A 820 -22.54 2.50 -43.67
CA ASP A 820 -21.73 3.31 -44.57
C ASP A 820 -21.85 4.80 -44.22
N GLY A 821 -20.70 5.48 -44.13
CA GLY A 821 -20.64 6.92 -43.98
C GLY A 821 -20.50 7.45 -42.55
N VAL A 822 -20.24 6.62 -41.54
CA VAL A 822 -19.89 7.13 -40.19
C VAL A 822 -18.54 6.61 -39.75
N ASN A 823 -17.60 7.51 -39.49
CA ASN A 823 -16.30 7.18 -38.91
C ASN A 823 -16.18 7.75 -37.49
N LEU A 824 -15.97 6.88 -36.50
CA LEU A 824 -15.81 7.25 -35.09
C LEU A 824 -14.34 7.16 -34.71
N THR A 825 -13.74 8.28 -34.32
CA THR A 825 -12.35 8.36 -33.87
C THR A 825 -12.29 8.87 -32.44
N ARG A 826 -11.65 8.15 -31.53
CA ARG A 826 -11.39 8.66 -30.17
C ARG A 826 -10.26 9.69 -30.22
N LEU A 827 -10.51 10.87 -29.66
CA LEU A 827 -9.50 11.93 -29.52
C LEU A 827 -8.80 11.84 -28.16
N LYS A 828 -9.58 11.67 -27.08
CA LYS A 828 -9.12 11.55 -25.69
C LYS A 828 -10.06 10.64 -24.89
N SER A 829 -9.80 10.49 -23.59
CA SER A 829 -10.47 9.54 -22.69
C SER A 829 -11.99 9.60 -22.74
N ALA A 830 -12.57 10.79 -22.93
CA ALA A 830 -14.01 10.98 -23.04
C ALA A 830 -14.40 12.00 -24.13
N GLU A 831 -13.61 12.04 -25.21
CA GLU A 831 -13.79 12.96 -26.34
C GLU A 831 -13.62 12.19 -27.67
N TYR A 832 -14.61 12.25 -28.55
CA TYR A 832 -14.65 11.53 -29.81
C TYR A 832 -15.04 12.45 -30.97
N ASN A 833 -14.44 12.22 -32.13
CA ASN A 833 -14.84 12.84 -33.38
C ASN A 833 -15.66 11.86 -34.22
N LEU A 834 -16.74 12.34 -34.83
CA LEU A 834 -17.59 11.57 -35.73
C LEU A 834 -17.68 12.29 -37.07
N ASP A 835 -17.10 11.68 -38.10
CA ASP A 835 -17.29 12.14 -39.47
C ASP A 835 -18.49 11.42 -40.06
N VAL A 836 -19.56 12.17 -40.32
CA VAL A 836 -20.86 11.66 -40.75
C VAL A 836 -21.15 12.10 -42.18
N ASN A 837 -21.46 11.15 -43.03
CA ASN A 837 -21.95 11.29 -44.39
C ASN A 837 -23.32 10.60 -44.47
N ALA A 838 -24.36 11.40 -44.25
CA ALA A 838 -25.74 10.95 -44.23
C ALA A 838 -26.46 11.35 -45.53
N THR A 839 -26.80 10.38 -46.38
CA THR A 839 -27.53 10.63 -47.64
C THR A 839 -28.98 11.12 -47.43
N ALA A 840 -29.56 10.82 -46.27
CA ALA A 840 -30.90 11.23 -45.84
C ALA A 840 -30.92 11.39 -44.31
N PRO A 841 -31.89 12.13 -43.73
CA PRO A 841 -32.04 12.23 -42.27
C PRO A 841 -32.19 10.84 -41.63
N GLY A 842 -31.65 10.67 -40.42
CA GLY A 842 -31.72 9.40 -39.72
C GLY A 842 -31.27 9.50 -38.26
N THR A 843 -31.29 8.36 -37.58
CA THR A 843 -30.85 8.26 -36.18
C THR A 843 -29.43 7.71 -36.14
N LEU A 844 -28.47 8.55 -35.76
CA LEU A 844 -27.09 8.14 -35.51
C LEU A 844 -27.02 7.36 -34.20
N ILE A 845 -26.44 6.15 -34.25
CA ILE A 845 -26.15 5.31 -33.10
C ILE A 845 -24.63 5.26 -32.92
N ILE A 846 -24.18 5.64 -31.73
CA ILE A 846 -22.76 5.64 -31.35
C ILE A 846 -22.59 4.54 -30.30
N PRO A 847 -21.80 3.48 -30.54
CA PRO A 847 -21.70 2.29 -29.67
C PRO A 847 -20.90 2.54 -28.37
N ILE A 848 -21.19 3.64 -27.70
CA ILE A 848 -20.71 4.05 -26.39
C ILE A 848 -21.94 4.05 -25.48
N PHE A 849 -21.83 3.51 -24.27
CA PHE A 849 -22.96 3.54 -23.34
C PHE A 849 -23.32 4.97 -22.98
N TYR A 850 -24.61 5.26 -23.01
CA TYR A 850 -25.09 6.55 -22.58
C TYR A 850 -24.81 6.75 -21.08
N PHE A 851 -24.63 8.00 -20.67
CA PHE A 851 -24.62 8.46 -19.29
C PHE A 851 -24.87 9.95 -19.28
N ASP A 852 -25.54 10.44 -18.24
CA ASP A 852 -25.83 11.85 -18.14
C ASP A 852 -24.52 12.65 -18.13
N GLY A 853 -24.40 13.64 -19.01
CA GLY A 853 -23.18 14.40 -19.26
C GLY A 853 -22.59 14.24 -20.67
N TRP A 854 -23.02 13.26 -21.48
CA TRP A 854 -22.63 13.24 -22.90
C TRP A 854 -23.28 14.40 -23.66
N THR A 855 -22.47 15.11 -24.43
CA THR A 855 -22.92 16.19 -25.32
C THR A 855 -22.39 15.94 -26.73
N LEU A 856 -23.25 16.12 -27.73
CA LEU A 856 -22.89 16.02 -29.13
C LEU A 856 -23.00 17.41 -29.75
N THR A 857 -21.93 17.89 -30.37
CA THR A 857 -21.88 19.24 -30.93
C THR A 857 -21.51 19.23 -32.41
N GLN A 858 -22.08 20.18 -33.16
CA GLN A 858 -21.69 20.51 -34.52
C GLN A 858 -21.29 21.99 -34.54
N ASN A 859 -20.03 22.30 -34.82
CA ASN A 859 -19.51 23.68 -34.79
C ASN A 859 -19.89 24.47 -33.51
N GLY A 860 -19.90 23.79 -32.36
CA GLY A 860 -20.26 24.38 -31.06
C GLY A 860 -21.77 24.48 -30.77
N GLN A 861 -22.66 24.06 -31.68
CA GLN A 861 -24.09 23.95 -31.41
C GLN A 861 -24.46 22.55 -30.91
N ASN A 862 -25.20 22.48 -29.80
CA ASN A 862 -25.61 21.21 -29.19
C ASN A 862 -26.71 20.50 -29.99
N ILE A 863 -26.47 19.22 -30.27
CA ILE A 863 -27.45 18.27 -30.78
C ILE A 863 -27.93 17.43 -29.59
N PRO A 864 -29.25 17.38 -29.31
CA PRO A 864 -29.78 16.55 -28.23
C PRO A 864 -29.44 15.07 -28.43
N VAL A 865 -28.87 14.46 -27.40
CA VAL A 865 -28.58 13.03 -27.33
C VAL A 865 -29.56 12.31 -26.40
N SER A 866 -29.81 11.05 -26.68
CA SER A 866 -30.53 10.12 -25.80
C SER A 866 -29.88 8.74 -25.87
N TYR A 867 -30.57 7.69 -25.45
CA TYR A 867 -30.08 6.32 -25.55
C TYR A 867 -31.01 5.44 -26.39
N ASN A 868 -30.43 4.50 -27.14
CA ASN A 868 -31.19 3.49 -27.87
C ASN A 868 -31.61 2.33 -26.96
N GLN A 869 -32.61 1.57 -27.38
CA GLN A 869 -33.08 0.36 -26.70
C GLN A 869 -33.03 -0.83 -27.67
N PRO A 870 -32.63 -2.03 -27.21
CA PRO A 870 -32.29 -2.41 -25.82
C PRO A 870 -30.82 -2.19 -25.43
N GLN A 871 -29.97 -1.63 -26.29
CA GLN A 871 -28.51 -1.61 -26.06
C GLN A 871 -28.04 -0.58 -25.03
N GLY A 872 -28.71 0.58 -24.94
CA GLY A 872 -28.30 1.67 -24.06
C GLY A 872 -27.16 2.51 -24.61
N TYR A 873 -26.94 2.49 -25.92
CA TYR A 873 -25.94 3.29 -26.62
C TYR A 873 -26.43 4.71 -26.86
N ILE A 874 -25.50 5.66 -27.00
CA ILE A 874 -25.80 7.05 -27.34
C ILE A 874 -26.49 7.10 -28.71
N GLN A 875 -27.60 7.83 -28.81
CA GLN A 875 -28.31 8.09 -30.07
C GLN A 875 -28.63 9.58 -30.25
N ALA A 876 -28.59 10.05 -31.50
CA ALA A 876 -28.98 11.41 -31.87
C ALA A 876 -29.66 11.43 -33.25
N THR A 877 -30.62 12.33 -33.43
CA THR A 877 -31.21 12.57 -34.76
C THR A 877 -30.33 13.55 -35.52
N VAL A 878 -29.93 13.16 -36.73
CA VAL A 878 -29.02 13.96 -37.56
C VAL A 878 -29.61 14.19 -38.96
N PRO A 879 -29.43 15.39 -39.55
CA PRO A 879 -29.95 15.69 -40.88
C PRO A 879 -29.11 15.04 -41.99
N ALA A 880 -29.61 15.04 -43.22
CA ALA A 880 -28.81 14.69 -44.38
C ALA A 880 -27.65 15.69 -44.57
N GLY A 881 -26.49 15.19 -44.98
CA GLY A 881 -25.31 16.01 -45.28
C GLY A 881 -24.00 15.37 -44.82
N ASN A 882 -22.92 16.10 -45.08
CA ASN A 882 -21.57 15.77 -44.64
C ASN A 882 -21.13 16.75 -43.56
N TYR A 883 -20.82 16.26 -42.36
CA TYR A 883 -20.38 17.09 -41.25
C TYR A 883 -19.54 16.28 -40.27
N SER A 884 -18.76 17.00 -39.48
CA SER A 884 -18.01 16.45 -38.35
C SER A 884 -18.71 16.83 -37.07
N LEU A 885 -18.92 15.87 -36.17
CA LEU A 885 -19.53 16.06 -34.86
C LEU A 885 -18.51 15.74 -33.77
N THR A 886 -18.53 16.49 -32.68
CA THR A 886 -17.72 16.22 -31.50
C THR A 886 -18.61 15.71 -30.38
N LEU A 887 -18.32 14.51 -29.89
CA LEU A 887 -18.95 13.92 -28.72
C LEU A 887 -18.01 14.06 -27.52
N SER A 888 -18.44 14.76 -26.47
CA SER A 888 -17.67 15.00 -25.25
C SER A 888 -18.47 14.66 -24.00
N PHE A 889 -17.80 14.15 -22.96
CA PHE A 889 -18.40 13.92 -21.64
C PHE A 889 -18.13 15.10 -20.71
N GLU A 890 -19.18 15.83 -20.35
CA GLU A 890 -19.09 17.08 -19.62
C GLU A 890 -19.64 16.99 -18.19
N ASN A 891 -19.35 18.04 -17.41
CA ASN A 891 -19.90 18.21 -16.08
C ASN A 891 -21.38 18.61 -16.15
N ASN A 892 -22.23 17.84 -15.49
CA ASN A 892 -23.61 18.23 -15.20
C ASN A 892 -23.70 19.06 -13.90
N VAL A 893 -24.93 19.37 -13.48
CA VAL A 893 -25.19 20.19 -12.28
C VAL A 893 -24.61 19.57 -10.99
N PRO A 894 -24.89 18.29 -10.64
CA PRO A 894 -24.28 17.64 -9.48
C PRO A 894 -22.75 17.75 -9.41
N ARG A 895 -22.06 17.46 -10.53
CA ARG A 895 -20.60 17.51 -10.60
C ARG A 895 -20.08 18.93 -10.44
N THR A 896 -20.70 19.90 -11.11
CA THR A 896 -20.32 21.32 -11.01
C THR A 896 -20.48 21.85 -9.57
N VAL A 897 -21.59 21.50 -8.90
CA VAL A 897 -21.82 21.87 -7.50
C VAL A 897 -20.82 21.19 -6.57
N GLY A 898 -20.47 19.92 -6.83
CA GLY A 898 -19.43 19.20 -6.12
C GLY A 898 -18.07 19.90 -6.22
N ASP A 899 -17.64 20.20 -7.45
CA ASP A 899 -16.38 20.88 -7.75
C ASP A 899 -16.33 22.26 -7.07
N ALA A 900 -17.37 23.08 -7.23
CA ALA A 900 -17.46 24.41 -6.60
C ALA A 900 -17.40 24.33 -5.06
N SER A 901 -18.10 23.37 -4.46
CA SER A 901 -18.10 23.15 -3.01
C SER A 901 -16.72 22.74 -2.50
N THR A 902 -16.00 21.92 -3.27
CA THR A 902 -14.62 21.54 -2.96
C THR A 902 -13.66 22.72 -3.05
N PHE A 903 -13.76 23.57 -4.07
CA PHE A 903 -12.94 24.78 -4.16
C PHE A 903 -13.19 25.74 -2.99
N LEU A 904 -14.44 25.95 -2.60
CA LEU A 904 -14.78 26.77 -1.43
C LEU A 904 -14.21 26.17 -0.12
N ALA A 905 -14.33 24.86 0.06
CA ALA A 905 -13.79 24.17 1.23
C ALA A 905 -12.25 24.22 1.26
N LEU A 906 -11.59 24.12 0.10
CA LEU A 906 -10.15 24.26 -0.02
C LEU A 906 -9.69 25.68 0.31
N ALA A 907 -10.40 26.71 -0.18
CA ALA A 907 -10.14 28.10 0.18
C ALA A 907 -10.27 28.33 1.69
N LEU A 908 -11.32 27.77 2.32
CA LEU A 908 -11.49 27.80 3.76
C LEU A 908 -10.35 27.08 4.50
N LEU A 909 -9.92 25.91 4.02
CA LEU A 909 -8.79 25.17 4.60
C LEU A 909 -7.50 25.99 4.55
N LEU A 910 -7.20 26.61 3.41
CA LEU A 910 -6.03 27.47 3.24
C LEU A 910 -6.09 28.70 4.15
N PHE A 911 -7.27 29.32 4.28
CA PHE A 911 -7.50 30.41 5.22
C PHE A 911 -7.26 29.98 6.69
N LEU A 912 -7.78 28.81 7.09
CA LEU A 912 -7.55 28.25 8.43
C LEU A 912 -6.07 27.95 8.66
N ALA A 913 -5.36 27.42 7.67
CA ALA A 913 -3.93 27.15 7.74
C ALA A 913 -3.11 28.45 7.89
N TRP A 914 -3.47 29.50 7.14
CA TRP A 914 -2.88 30.83 7.26
C TRP A 914 -3.11 31.45 8.63
N LYS A 915 -4.37 31.48 9.11
CA LYS A 915 -4.71 31.95 10.47
C LYS A 915 -4.02 31.16 11.56
N ALA A 916 -3.85 29.86 11.39
CA ALA A 916 -3.12 29.00 12.31
C ALA A 916 -1.59 29.17 12.25
N GLY A 917 -1.08 30.04 11.36
CA GLY A 917 0.32 30.37 11.22
C GLY A 917 1.17 29.27 10.59
N PHE A 918 0.59 28.37 9.79
CA PHE A 918 1.36 27.35 9.07
C PHE A 918 2.32 27.96 8.04
N PHE A 919 1.90 29.04 7.36
CA PHE A 919 2.72 29.76 6.37
C PHE A 919 3.63 30.84 6.97
N ARG A 920 3.71 30.96 8.30
CA ARG A 920 4.70 31.84 8.94
C ARG A 920 6.06 31.17 8.83
N PHE A 921 6.72 31.34 7.69
CA PHE A 921 8.14 31.04 7.55
C PHE A 921 8.87 31.77 8.67
N LYS A 922 9.46 31.01 9.58
CA LYS A 922 10.53 31.52 10.44
C LYS A 922 11.73 31.77 9.52
N PHE A 923 11.68 32.84 8.72
CA PHE A 923 12.91 33.45 8.26
C PHE A 923 13.78 33.63 9.49
N LEU A 924 14.99 33.09 9.40
CA LEU A 924 16.00 33.07 10.45
C LEU A 924 15.90 34.35 11.30
N ARG A 925 15.76 34.18 12.62
CA ARG A 925 15.95 35.27 13.58
C ARG A 925 17.41 35.78 13.44
N LEU A 926 17.67 36.63 12.46
CA LEU A 926 18.89 37.42 12.28
C LEU A 926 19.07 38.44 13.43
N GLY A 927 18.04 38.64 14.26
CA GLY A 927 18.09 39.52 15.43
C GLY A 927 18.98 39.07 16.60
N LYS A 928 19.68 37.93 16.52
CA LYS A 928 20.66 37.51 17.54
C LYS A 928 22.12 37.84 17.20
N ILE A 929 22.40 38.46 16.05
CA ILE A 929 23.76 38.89 15.68
C ILE A 929 24.08 40.34 16.09
N LYS A 930 23.08 41.18 16.43
CA LYS A 930 23.29 42.57 16.88
C LYS A 930 23.67 42.75 18.37
N ARG A 931 24.23 41.74 19.05
CA ARG A 931 24.76 41.86 20.43
C ARG A 931 26.23 41.46 20.56
N LEU A 932 26.95 41.37 19.43
CA LEU A 932 28.39 41.09 19.37
C LEU A 932 29.15 42.04 18.43
N ALA A 933 28.54 43.18 18.09
CA ALA A 933 29.22 44.41 17.70
C ALA A 933 28.87 45.45 18.77
#